data_AF-A0A0W8DQI2-F1
#
_entry.id   AF-A0A0W8DQI2-F1
#
_cell.length_a   1.000
_cell.length_b   1.000
_cell.length_c   1.000
_cell.angle_alpha   90.00
_cell.angle_beta   90.00
_cell.angle_gamma   90.00
#
_symmetry.space_group_name_H-M   'P 1'
#
loop_
_entity.id
_entity.type
_entity.pdbx_description
1 polymer ?
#
loop_
_entity_poly.entity_id
_entity_poly.type
_entity_poly.pdbx_seq_one_letter_code
_entity_poly.pdbx_strand_id
1 'polypeptide(L)'
;MPIPHLALDEGPYDDLLSDSDSGEEDQVDETTEEAARWKFIKPPDVQLNVDNTDAFLLSKARLETARVMQRVLSRVFGAQGGHPSQVATVDVLKLWLDQNVLNIVQQHINANLDAKDFISVPELFGFIEVELWLSFYGISPTTFYSKDYRGLYPPAKQAMRSRRYRSILNALGTKTGQIATSEEFWNAPFEADRSLSHAMDALRRVCSEIGFVSEVSIASLDDDLLRLRSRSVEDIGLTRVRNPKKGYEMEYWIFGPVHHGVVSLVTGLYLSGHIASRGETLGEVLKLMMRSLCGVSTDSQIDLSGVLFALDRGYQSKAVNQHIIECGGSVIGTHKRVQAFPFTYGKPAQKSQKLINEVGSMSTNWASYKCAGRAGSDTSSNHMHALAFRSGLGKIVLCSTSDKEAGPGKWSYVPRNRNDKANNDSDAFTAFETRVKLLTELQRTPDWFLMRQFRITGLVAIKLLRSIAQQPCQPRDEGDGQVDIYHVLAGMSTVQLVLQILDFPVAAGEEQRDNDGPVRRPLTSDDLLNKKGNELKQMCHDRGLPAYGTIAVLKERLMGQNTASSRAKTPEQPKSVAATLLQAWFLSPKSSTDMKIGTKNEDNISTHVAAFFAAHSALRVRQTKSYGLLAKSDQSYLAFSPDDVADVVDNTESFYAILEYKTRTKSSTAATEKAISAKHGMFTSIRLDTGSNGKQFRRLVPDQAHRSQILHNIIIASLRNGFLVYASKTTILRVVHVIVSEDVAEAYLLALSTIKDKCLSWIYSPDTPLPNFSAEELGHCVDTATLKQHLSLWRALTTKVETRGRPLPAAHQIVPTVIAKWNRVKGGIDVYSRYLKNVKARHAHLAPLAVIWLRILMTLAYNAYQTTQLLEVLFCITNVR
;
A
#
# COMPACT_ATOMS: atom_id res chain seq x y z
N MET A 1 0.25 -21.20 -18.22
CA MET A 1 1.41 -20.28 -18.24
C MET A 1 1.02 -19.00 -17.54
N PRO A 2 1.95 -18.27 -16.89
CA PRO A 2 1.59 -17.01 -16.25
C PRO A 2 0.97 -16.11 -17.31
N ILE A 3 -0.18 -15.50 -16.99
CA ILE A 3 -0.64 -14.29 -17.68
C ILE A 3 0.62 -13.46 -17.91
N PRO A 4 0.97 -13.05 -19.14
CA PRO A 4 2.19 -12.31 -19.38
C PRO A 4 2.26 -11.21 -18.33
N HIS A 5 3.20 -11.37 -17.40
CA HIS A 5 3.61 -10.31 -16.50
C HIS A 5 4.21 -9.28 -17.44
N LEU A 6 3.35 -8.42 -17.99
CA LEU A 6 3.75 -7.18 -18.62
C LEU A 6 4.49 -6.46 -17.51
N ALA A 7 5.81 -6.42 -17.69
CA ALA A 7 6.74 -5.80 -16.78
C ALA A 7 6.20 -4.41 -16.42
N LEU A 8 5.71 -4.30 -15.18
CA LEU A 8 5.68 -3.04 -14.45
C LEU A 8 7.13 -2.78 -14.00
N ASP A 9 8.05 -2.73 -14.97
CA ASP A 9 9.37 -2.13 -14.77
C ASP A 9 9.18 -0.63 -14.93
N GLU A 10 8.62 -0.06 -13.88
CA GLU A 10 8.74 1.29 -13.33
C GLU A 10 7.78 1.32 -12.14
N GLY A 11 8.31 1.62 -10.94
CA GLY A 11 7.67 1.30 -9.65
C GLY A 11 6.16 1.65 -9.56
N PRO A 12 5.25 0.67 -9.40
CA PRO A 12 3.82 0.90 -9.60
C PRO A 12 3.10 1.38 -8.34
N TYR A 13 3.70 2.28 -7.56
CA TYR A 13 3.13 2.71 -6.28
C TYR A 13 2.98 4.21 -6.09
N ASP A 14 3.47 5.06 -7.00
CA ASP A 14 3.23 6.50 -6.88
C ASP A 14 1.81 6.95 -7.30
N ASP A 15 1.07 6.17 -8.09
CA ASP A 15 -0.24 6.63 -8.62
C ASP A 15 -1.40 6.65 -7.59
N LEU A 16 -1.29 5.94 -6.45
CA LEU A 16 -2.21 6.10 -5.31
C LEU A 16 -1.64 7.03 -4.23
N LEU A 17 -0.40 7.45 -4.40
CA LEU A 17 0.42 8.10 -3.39
C LEU A 17 0.84 9.52 -3.82
N SER A 18 0.61 9.94 -5.07
CA SER A 18 0.76 11.32 -5.54
C SER A 18 -0.53 12.09 -5.32
N ASP A 19 -0.55 12.91 -4.28
CA ASP A 19 -1.64 13.86 -4.01
C ASP A 19 -1.41 15.11 -4.89
N SER A 20 -1.97 15.11 -6.10
CA SER A 20 -2.05 16.31 -6.95
C SER A 20 -3.50 16.81 -7.02
N ASP A 21 -4.00 17.21 -5.85
CA ASP A 21 -5.18 18.04 -5.69
C ASP A 21 -4.80 19.49 -6.02
N SER A 22 -4.44 19.76 -7.29
CA SER A 22 -4.39 21.13 -7.81
C SER A 22 -5.83 21.61 -7.94
N GLY A 23 -6.21 22.54 -7.07
CA GLY A 23 -7.57 23.00 -6.90
C GLY A 23 -8.19 23.57 -8.17
N GLU A 24 -9.38 23.06 -8.48
CA GLU A 24 -10.50 23.78 -9.07
C GLU A 24 -11.73 22.96 -8.67
N GLU A 25 -12.46 23.47 -7.68
CA GLU A 25 -13.69 22.89 -7.15
C GLU A 25 -14.85 23.32 -8.07
N ASP A 26 -15.33 22.42 -8.94
CA ASP A 26 -16.67 22.58 -9.51
C ASP A 26 -17.68 22.34 -8.37
N GLN A 27 -18.17 23.44 -7.80
CA GLN A 27 -19.26 23.45 -6.82
C GLN A 27 -20.54 22.95 -7.51
N VAL A 28 -20.84 21.67 -7.36
CA VAL A 28 -22.22 21.19 -7.45
C VAL A 28 -22.75 21.20 -6.03
N ASP A 29 -23.77 22.04 -5.83
CA ASP A 29 -24.43 22.32 -4.55
C ASP A 29 -25.26 21.10 -4.10
N GLU A 30 -24.60 20.00 -3.74
CA GLU A 30 -25.23 18.88 -3.04
C GLU A 30 -25.37 19.24 -1.55
N THR A 31 -26.55 19.76 -1.25
CA THR A 31 -27.11 20.16 0.04
C THR A 31 -26.53 19.52 1.31
N THR A 32 -26.39 20.36 2.33
CA THR A 32 -25.94 20.14 3.72
C THR A 32 -26.63 19.03 4.54
N GLU A 33 -27.64 18.33 4.00
CA GLU A 33 -28.38 17.27 4.72
C GLU A 33 -27.64 15.93 4.83
N GLU A 34 -26.67 15.66 3.95
CA GLU A 34 -26.14 14.30 3.78
C GLU A 34 -25.26 13.83 4.93
N ALA A 35 -24.46 14.74 5.47
CA ALA A 35 -23.51 14.41 6.49
C ALA A 35 -24.20 14.10 7.84
N ALA A 36 -25.49 14.46 8.00
CA ALA A 36 -26.33 14.08 9.13
C ALA A 36 -26.77 12.60 9.15
N ARG A 37 -26.54 11.82 8.06
CA ARG A 37 -26.99 10.41 7.96
C ARG A 37 -25.93 9.36 8.29
N TRP A 38 -24.64 9.73 8.34
CA TRP A 38 -23.57 8.78 8.64
C TRP A 38 -23.52 8.45 10.13
N LYS A 39 -23.47 7.16 10.45
CA LYS A 39 -23.26 6.65 11.80
C LYS A 39 -21.83 6.13 11.92
N PHE A 40 -21.03 6.75 12.80
CA PHE A 40 -19.67 6.27 13.07
C PHE A 40 -19.71 4.89 13.72
N ILE A 41 -18.90 3.98 13.19
CA ILE A 41 -18.84 2.60 13.64
C ILE A 41 -17.76 2.51 14.72
N LYS A 42 -18.08 1.89 15.86
CA LYS A 42 -17.09 1.57 16.89
C LYS A 42 -16.03 0.63 16.29
N PRO A 43 -14.77 0.68 16.75
CA PRO A 43 -13.72 -0.20 16.22
C PRO A 43 -14.18 -1.67 16.20
N PRO A 44 -14.34 -2.28 15.01
CA PRO A 44 -14.84 -3.64 14.88
C PRO A 44 -13.74 -4.65 15.22
N ASP A 45 -14.15 -5.89 15.48
CA ASP A 45 -13.21 -7.00 15.60
C ASP A 45 -12.45 -7.21 14.30
N VAL A 46 -11.16 -7.52 14.43
CA VAL A 46 -10.26 -7.69 13.29
C VAL A 46 -10.34 -9.10 12.75
N GLN A 47 -10.62 -9.21 11.46
CA GLN A 47 -10.51 -10.45 10.68
C GLN A 47 -9.39 -10.27 9.66
N LEU A 48 -8.26 -10.92 9.92
CA LEU A 48 -7.11 -10.92 9.01
C LEU A 48 -7.21 -12.12 8.06
N ASN A 49 -7.17 -11.86 6.75
CA ASN A 49 -7.11 -12.88 5.71
C ASN A 49 -5.79 -12.79 4.95
N VAL A 50 -5.24 -13.94 4.55
CA VAL A 50 -3.99 -14.00 3.77
C VAL A 50 -4.36 -14.20 2.32
N ASP A 51 -4.04 -13.21 1.50
CA ASP A 51 -4.21 -13.24 0.04
C ASP A 51 -5.61 -13.65 -0.48
N ASN A 52 -6.65 -13.33 0.29
CA ASN A 52 -8.02 -13.69 -0.05
C ASN A 52 -8.53 -13.04 -1.33
N THR A 53 -7.97 -11.88 -1.70
CA THR A 53 -8.40 -11.19 -2.93
C THR A 53 -8.03 -11.98 -4.18
N ASP A 54 -6.85 -12.58 -4.23
CA ASP A 54 -6.44 -13.36 -5.42
C ASP A 54 -7.27 -14.64 -5.54
N ALA A 55 -7.57 -15.29 -4.42
CA ALA A 55 -8.52 -16.40 -4.39
C ALA A 55 -9.92 -15.98 -4.88
N PHE A 56 -10.41 -14.82 -4.43
CA PHE A 56 -11.69 -14.25 -4.89
C PHE A 56 -11.68 -13.98 -6.40
N LEU A 57 -10.65 -13.31 -6.92
CA LEU A 57 -10.52 -12.99 -8.34
C LEU A 57 -10.43 -14.25 -9.20
N LEU A 58 -9.63 -15.23 -8.78
CA LEU A 58 -9.52 -16.51 -9.48
C LEU A 58 -10.87 -17.26 -9.49
N SER A 59 -11.62 -17.23 -8.39
CA SER A 59 -12.95 -17.85 -8.33
C SER A 59 -13.94 -17.18 -9.30
N LYS A 60 -13.96 -15.84 -9.35
CA LYS A 60 -14.80 -15.07 -10.27
C LYS A 60 -14.37 -15.28 -11.72
N ALA A 61 -13.07 -15.27 -12.01
CA ALA A 61 -12.51 -15.53 -13.33
C ALA A 61 -12.92 -16.90 -13.87
N ARG A 62 -12.83 -17.95 -13.04
CA ARG A 62 -13.23 -19.32 -13.42
C ARG A 62 -14.71 -19.39 -13.80
N LEU A 63 -15.58 -18.81 -12.99
CA LEU A 63 -17.03 -18.83 -13.21
C LEU A 63 -17.43 -17.99 -14.44
N GLU A 64 -16.88 -16.79 -14.57
CA GLU A 64 -17.22 -15.88 -15.68
C GLU A 64 -16.69 -16.42 -17.00
N THR A 65 -15.42 -16.83 -17.03
CA THR A 65 -14.81 -17.42 -18.24
C THR A 65 -15.58 -18.65 -18.69
N ALA A 66 -15.95 -19.56 -17.79
CA ALA A 66 -16.72 -20.75 -18.17
C ALA A 66 -18.06 -20.39 -18.86
N ARG A 67 -18.82 -19.45 -18.30
CA ARG A 67 -20.12 -19.01 -18.85
C ARG A 67 -19.95 -18.24 -20.16
N VAL A 68 -18.96 -17.34 -20.26
CA VAL A 68 -18.64 -16.61 -21.50
C VAL A 68 -18.24 -17.59 -22.60
N MET A 69 -17.43 -18.59 -22.29
CA MET A 69 -16.95 -19.55 -23.28
C MET A 69 -18.05 -20.49 -23.74
N GLN A 70 -18.96 -20.91 -22.85
CA GLN A 70 -20.16 -21.63 -23.25
C GLN A 70 -20.98 -20.84 -24.27
N ARG A 71 -21.14 -19.53 -24.06
CA ARG A 71 -21.85 -18.62 -24.98
C ARG A 71 -21.12 -18.45 -26.31
N VAL A 72 -19.79 -18.33 -26.29
CA VAL A 72 -18.95 -18.25 -27.50
C VAL A 72 -19.10 -19.53 -28.32
N LEU A 73 -18.91 -20.70 -27.70
CA LEU A 73 -19.01 -22.00 -28.37
C LEU A 73 -20.42 -22.26 -28.93
N SER A 74 -21.46 -21.89 -28.17
CA SER A 74 -22.85 -22.05 -28.62
C SER A 74 -23.17 -21.17 -29.83
N ARG A 75 -22.58 -19.98 -29.93
CA ARG A 75 -22.78 -19.08 -31.09
C ARG A 75 -21.95 -19.50 -32.30
N VAL A 76 -20.78 -20.11 -32.10
CA VAL A 76 -19.92 -20.58 -33.20
C VAL A 76 -20.42 -21.92 -33.77
N PHE A 77 -20.80 -22.88 -32.92
CA PHE A 77 -21.13 -24.25 -33.34
C PHE A 77 -22.63 -24.60 -33.21
N GLY A 78 -23.46 -23.68 -32.71
CA GLY A 78 -24.86 -23.97 -32.42
C GLY A 78 -25.04 -24.95 -31.25
N ALA A 79 -26.19 -25.65 -31.23
CA ALA A 79 -26.55 -26.58 -30.16
C ALA A 79 -25.68 -27.86 -30.09
N GLN A 80 -24.83 -28.12 -31.08
CA GLN A 80 -24.10 -29.39 -31.21
C GLN A 80 -22.86 -29.51 -30.30
N GLY A 81 -22.47 -28.45 -29.58
CA GLY A 81 -21.35 -28.48 -28.64
C GLY A 81 -20.00 -28.65 -29.34
N GLY A 82 -19.22 -27.58 -29.45
CA GLY A 82 -17.86 -27.62 -29.99
C GLY A 82 -16.79 -27.51 -28.91
N HIS A 83 -15.56 -27.91 -29.25
CA HIS A 83 -14.41 -27.81 -28.36
C HIS A 83 -13.66 -26.48 -28.59
N PRO A 84 -13.12 -25.81 -27.54
CA PRO A 84 -12.35 -24.57 -27.69
C PRO A 84 -11.24 -24.60 -28.74
N SER A 85 -10.57 -25.75 -28.91
CA SER A 85 -9.48 -25.93 -29.90
C SER A 85 -9.94 -25.87 -31.36
N GLN A 86 -11.24 -25.97 -31.61
CA GLN A 86 -11.82 -25.97 -32.96
C GLN A 86 -12.22 -24.56 -33.41
N VAL A 87 -12.21 -23.57 -32.50
CA VAL A 87 -12.60 -22.20 -32.81
C VAL A 87 -11.42 -21.48 -33.48
N ALA A 88 -11.55 -21.13 -34.76
CA ALA A 88 -10.53 -20.34 -35.43
C ALA A 88 -10.67 -18.85 -35.10
N THR A 89 -9.57 -18.08 -35.18
CA THR A 89 -9.58 -16.62 -34.95
C THR A 89 -10.60 -15.89 -35.83
N VAL A 90 -10.80 -16.36 -37.07
CA VAL A 90 -11.79 -15.80 -38.00
C VAL A 90 -13.23 -16.00 -37.51
N ASP A 91 -13.52 -17.12 -36.84
CA ASP A 91 -14.85 -17.39 -36.27
C ASP A 91 -15.13 -16.45 -35.09
N VAL A 92 -14.10 -16.20 -34.26
CA VAL A 92 -14.17 -15.22 -33.17
C VAL A 92 -14.37 -13.81 -33.72
N LEU A 93 -13.65 -13.42 -34.77
CA LEU A 93 -13.83 -12.12 -35.41
C LEU A 93 -15.25 -11.95 -35.98
N LYS A 94 -15.78 -12.95 -36.68
CA LYS A 94 -17.15 -12.92 -37.20
C LYS A 94 -18.21 -12.87 -36.10
N LEU A 95 -17.97 -13.57 -34.99
CA LEU A 95 -18.85 -13.54 -33.82
C LEU A 95 -18.99 -12.12 -33.26
N TRP A 96 -17.88 -11.42 -33.09
CA TRP A 96 -17.86 -10.09 -32.47
C TRP A 96 -18.16 -8.96 -33.45
N LEU A 97 -17.78 -9.09 -34.72
CA LEU A 97 -18.22 -8.19 -35.79
C LEU A 97 -19.67 -8.53 -36.19
N ASP A 98 -20.56 -8.36 -35.22
CA ASP A 98 -21.97 -8.77 -35.28
C ASP A 98 -22.70 -8.16 -36.47
N GLN A 99 -23.52 -8.99 -37.11
CA GLN A 99 -24.21 -8.63 -38.35
C GLN A 99 -25.14 -7.43 -38.17
N ASN A 100 -25.80 -7.28 -37.02
CA ASN A 100 -26.70 -6.15 -36.79
C ASN A 100 -25.90 -4.85 -36.68
N VAL A 101 -24.78 -4.86 -35.96
CA VAL A 101 -23.89 -3.69 -35.87
C VAL A 101 -23.36 -3.33 -37.26
N LEU A 102 -22.87 -4.31 -38.02
CA LEU A 102 -22.34 -4.09 -39.37
C LEU A 102 -23.41 -3.57 -40.34
N ASN A 103 -24.65 -4.05 -40.25
CA ASN A 103 -25.76 -3.55 -41.06
C ASN A 103 -26.06 -2.07 -40.77
N ILE A 104 -26.01 -1.64 -39.50
CA ILE A 104 -26.21 -0.23 -39.13
C ILE A 104 -25.07 0.64 -39.71
N VAL A 105 -23.82 0.17 -39.58
CA VAL A 105 -22.65 0.86 -40.15
C VAL A 105 -22.77 0.95 -41.68
N GLN A 106 -23.16 -0.14 -42.34
CA GLN A 106 -23.37 -0.19 -43.79
C GLN A 106 -24.47 0.78 -44.24
N GLN A 107 -25.59 0.83 -43.53
CA GLN A 107 -26.68 1.77 -43.82
C GLN A 107 -26.23 3.22 -43.70
N HIS A 108 -25.47 3.55 -42.64
CA HIS A 108 -24.88 4.88 -42.48
C HIS A 108 -23.93 5.22 -43.64
N ILE A 109 -23.04 4.30 -44.03
CA ILE A 109 -22.11 4.53 -45.15
C ILE A 109 -22.88 4.72 -46.46
N ASN A 110 -23.84 3.84 -46.77
CA ASN A 110 -24.59 3.89 -48.03
C ASN A 110 -25.50 5.12 -48.11
N ALA A 111 -26.01 5.63 -46.99
CA ALA A 111 -26.75 6.89 -46.97
C ALA A 111 -25.90 8.11 -47.38
N ASN A 112 -24.57 7.97 -47.36
CA ASN A 112 -23.60 9.01 -47.69
C ASN A 112 -22.75 8.67 -48.94
N LEU A 113 -23.19 7.69 -49.74
CA LEU A 113 -22.58 7.31 -51.02
C LEU A 113 -23.59 7.43 -52.15
N ASP A 114 -23.09 7.58 -53.39
CA ASP A 114 -23.93 7.43 -54.58
C ASP A 114 -24.50 6.00 -54.65
N ALA A 115 -25.73 5.84 -55.12
CA ALA A 115 -26.39 4.53 -55.24
C ALA A 115 -25.58 3.48 -56.03
N LYS A 116 -24.83 3.92 -57.04
CA LYS A 116 -23.93 3.09 -57.85
C LYS A 116 -22.69 2.57 -57.08
N ASP A 117 -22.38 3.20 -55.95
CA ASP A 117 -21.19 2.98 -55.13
C ASP A 117 -21.52 2.33 -53.78
N PHE A 118 -22.75 1.84 -53.57
CA PHE A 118 -23.12 1.18 -52.32
C PHE A 118 -22.17 0.02 -51.97
N ILE A 119 -21.86 -0.09 -50.68
CA ILE A 119 -21.05 -1.18 -50.13
C ILE A 119 -21.94 -2.32 -49.65
N SER A 120 -21.36 -3.52 -49.64
CA SER A 120 -21.91 -4.71 -48.98
C SER A 120 -21.20 -4.99 -47.65
N VAL A 121 -21.77 -5.82 -46.78
CA VAL A 121 -21.10 -6.23 -45.53
C VAL A 121 -19.77 -6.97 -45.76
N PRO A 122 -19.64 -7.89 -46.74
CA PRO A 122 -18.34 -8.45 -47.10
C PRO A 122 -17.30 -7.38 -47.50
N GLU A 123 -17.71 -6.33 -48.21
CA GLU A 123 -16.81 -5.22 -48.53
C GLU A 123 -16.42 -4.41 -47.28
N LEU A 124 -17.33 -4.25 -46.32
CA LEU A 124 -17.04 -3.63 -45.02
C LEU A 124 -16.02 -4.43 -44.20
N PHE A 125 -16.03 -5.77 -44.26
CA PHE A 125 -14.96 -6.58 -43.68
C PHE A 125 -13.59 -6.25 -44.29
N GLY A 126 -13.52 -6.07 -45.61
CA GLY A 126 -12.29 -5.64 -46.29
C GLY A 126 -11.82 -4.24 -45.85
N PHE A 127 -12.75 -3.33 -45.55
CA PHE A 127 -12.42 -2.02 -44.97
C PHE A 127 -11.82 -2.16 -43.56
N ILE A 128 -12.44 -2.98 -42.70
CA ILE A 128 -11.95 -3.25 -41.34
C ILE A 128 -10.58 -3.94 -41.39
N GLU A 129 -10.37 -4.86 -42.33
CA GLU A 129 -9.08 -5.52 -42.55
C GLU A 129 -7.97 -4.49 -42.82
N VAL A 130 -8.23 -3.49 -43.66
CA VAL A 130 -7.27 -2.40 -43.91
C VAL A 130 -6.99 -1.60 -42.63
N GLU A 131 -7.99 -1.23 -41.84
CA GLU A 131 -7.79 -0.51 -40.57
C GLU A 131 -6.95 -1.34 -39.57
N LEU A 132 -7.13 -2.67 -39.54
CA LEU A 132 -6.31 -3.57 -38.74
C LEU A 132 -4.86 -3.61 -39.25
N TRP A 133 -4.63 -3.69 -40.56
CA TRP A 133 -3.28 -3.63 -41.14
C TRP A 133 -2.59 -2.30 -40.84
N LEU A 134 -3.29 -1.18 -40.98
CA LEU A 134 -2.77 0.14 -40.65
C LEU A 134 -2.40 0.26 -39.17
N SER A 135 -3.21 -0.34 -38.30
CA SER A 135 -2.95 -0.40 -36.86
C SER A 135 -1.75 -1.28 -36.53
N PHE A 136 -1.63 -2.44 -37.17
CA PHE A 136 -0.50 -3.36 -37.02
C PHE A 136 0.83 -2.72 -37.44
N TYR A 137 0.86 -2.07 -38.61
CA TYR A 137 2.06 -1.37 -39.07
C TYR A 137 2.29 -0.04 -38.37
N GLY A 138 1.27 0.52 -37.70
CA GLY A 138 1.34 1.82 -37.03
C GLY A 138 1.58 2.98 -37.99
N ILE A 139 0.98 2.94 -39.19
CA ILE A 139 1.22 3.92 -40.28
C ILE A 139 -0.06 4.60 -40.75
N SER A 140 0.11 5.60 -41.62
CA SER A 140 -1.01 6.30 -42.25
C SER A 140 -1.52 5.57 -43.50
N PRO A 141 -2.80 5.75 -43.88
CA PRO A 141 -3.29 5.26 -45.16
C PRO A 141 -2.48 5.76 -46.36
N THR A 142 -1.96 6.99 -46.32
CA THR A 142 -1.12 7.55 -47.38
C THR A 142 0.19 6.79 -47.53
N THR A 143 0.83 6.44 -46.41
CA THR A 143 2.06 5.63 -46.39
C THR A 143 1.79 4.20 -46.89
N PHE A 144 0.69 3.59 -46.40
CA PHE A 144 0.31 2.22 -46.75
C PHE A 144 0.05 2.03 -48.25
N TYR A 145 -0.60 2.99 -48.90
CA TYR A 145 -0.90 2.94 -50.34
C TYR A 145 0.17 3.58 -51.23
N SER A 146 1.29 4.07 -50.69
CA SER A 146 2.34 4.68 -51.51
C SER A 146 3.01 3.65 -52.43
N LYS A 147 3.34 4.08 -53.65
CA LYS A 147 4.11 3.26 -54.59
C LYS A 147 5.51 2.97 -54.05
N ASP A 148 6.09 3.89 -53.28
CA ASP A 148 7.46 3.81 -52.77
C ASP A 148 7.62 2.73 -51.69
N TYR A 149 6.54 2.42 -50.96
CA TYR A 149 6.54 1.44 -49.86
C TYR A 149 5.82 0.14 -50.21
N ARG A 150 5.57 -0.09 -51.51
CA ARG A 150 4.78 -1.22 -52.02
C ARG A 150 5.36 -2.60 -51.68
N GLY A 151 6.68 -2.69 -51.46
CA GLY A 151 7.35 -3.92 -51.00
C GLY A 151 7.25 -4.16 -49.49
N LEU A 152 7.02 -3.10 -48.70
CA LEU A 152 6.94 -3.17 -47.24
C LEU A 152 5.53 -3.46 -46.72
N TYR A 153 4.49 -3.11 -47.51
CA TYR A 153 3.09 -3.34 -47.15
C TYR A 153 2.36 -4.17 -48.23
N PRO A 154 2.66 -5.49 -48.34
CA PRO A 154 2.02 -6.36 -49.32
C PRO A 154 0.47 -6.33 -49.32
N PRO A 155 -0.22 -6.27 -48.15
CA PRO A 155 -1.68 -6.23 -48.11
C PRO A 155 -2.31 -5.06 -48.86
N ALA A 156 -1.60 -3.94 -49.04
CA ALA A 156 -2.12 -2.75 -49.73
C ALA A 156 -2.53 -3.00 -51.19
N LYS A 157 -2.04 -4.07 -51.83
CA LYS A 157 -2.44 -4.48 -53.18
C LYS A 157 -3.68 -5.37 -53.21
N GLN A 158 -3.91 -6.12 -52.13
CA GLN A 158 -4.83 -7.26 -52.11
C GLN A 158 -6.12 -6.95 -51.33
N ALA A 159 -6.05 -6.17 -50.25
CA ALA A 159 -7.18 -5.94 -49.34
C ALA A 159 -8.25 -5.00 -49.94
N MET A 160 -7.91 -3.75 -50.22
CA MET A 160 -8.85 -2.77 -50.81
C MET A 160 -8.11 -1.69 -51.60
N ARG A 161 -8.71 -1.17 -52.67
CA ARG A 161 -8.13 -0.06 -53.43
C ARG A 161 -8.19 1.25 -52.64
N SER A 162 -7.11 2.04 -52.66
CA SER A 162 -7.00 3.32 -51.93
C SER A 162 -8.18 4.27 -52.13
N ARG A 163 -8.66 4.44 -53.37
CA ARG A 163 -9.82 5.30 -53.68
C ARG A 163 -11.09 4.83 -52.97
N ARG A 164 -11.33 3.51 -52.96
CA ARG A 164 -12.50 2.90 -52.35
C ARG A 164 -12.46 3.00 -50.82
N TYR A 165 -11.31 2.69 -50.24
CA TYR A 165 -11.06 2.88 -48.81
C TYR A 165 -11.35 4.33 -48.36
N ARG A 166 -10.81 5.31 -49.09
CA ARG A 166 -11.05 6.74 -48.79
C ARG A 166 -12.51 7.15 -48.96
N SER A 167 -13.23 6.62 -49.95
CA SER A 167 -14.66 6.91 -50.09
C SER A 167 -15.48 6.40 -48.91
N ILE A 168 -15.17 5.21 -48.40
CA ILE A 168 -15.84 4.64 -47.22
C ILE A 168 -15.51 5.45 -45.96
N LEU A 169 -14.24 5.77 -45.76
CA LEU A 169 -13.79 6.57 -44.61
C LEU A 169 -14.42 7.96 -44.58
N ASN A 170 -14.55 8.60 -45.75
CA ASN A 170 -15.22 9.89 -45.87
C ASN A 170 -16.72 9.77 -45.57
N ALA A 171 -17.41 8.75 -46.11
CA ALA A 171 -18.82 8.50 -45.84
C ALA A 171 -19.11 8.25 -44.35
N LEU A 172 -18.21 7.56 -43.63
CA LEU A 172 -18.29 7.42 -42.17
C LEU A 172 -18.19 8.76 -41.43
N GLY A 173 -17.47 9.73 -41.99
CA GLY A 173 -17.30 11.07 -41.41
C GLY A 173 -18.47 12.02 -41.65
N THR A 174 -19.40 11.66 -42.54
CA THR A 174 -20.53 12.51 -42.96
C THR A 174 -21.78 12.20 -42.14
N LYS A 175 -22.49 13.25 -41.69
CA LYS A 175 -23.73 13.12 -40.91
C LYS A 175 -24.88 12.71 -41.85
N THR A 176 -25.61 11.66 -41.47
CA THR A 176 -26.76 11.17 -42.26
C THR A 176 -27.89 12.19 -42.24
N GLY A 177 -28.51 12.47 -43.39
CA GLY A 177 -29.64 13.39 -43.48
C GLY A 177 -29.27 14.87 -43.59
N GLN A 178 -28.09 15.22 -44.14
CA GLN A 178 -27.91 16.57 -44.67
C GLN A 178 -28.97 16.84 -45.74
N ILE A 179 -30.03 17.57 -45.38
CA ILE A 179 -30.79 18.33 -46.37
C ILE A 179 -29.73 19.19 -47.05
N ALA A 180 -29.63 19.11 -48.38
CA ALA A 180 -28.76 19.99 -49.14
C ALA A 180 -29.05 21.40 -48.62
N THR A 181 -28.04 22.04 -48.00
CA THR A 181 -28.18 23.38 -47.44
C THR A 181 -28.48 24.33 -48.59
N SER A 182 -29.76 24.46 -48.92
CA SER A 182 -30.29 25.58 -49.68
C SER A 182 -30.50 26.74 -48.72
N GLU A 183 -30.70 27.94 -49.24
CA GLU A 183 -30.99 29.12 -48.43
C GLU A 183 -32.28 28.97 -47.58
N GLU A 184 -33.11 27.94 -47.84
CA GLU A 184 -34.43 27.74 -47.21
C GLU A 184 -34.47 26.66 -46.12
N PHE A 185 -33.51 25.71 -46.06
CA PHE A 185 -33.53 24.62 -45.07
C PHE A 185 -32.13 24.33 -44.52
N TRP A 186 -31.97 24.38 -43.20
CA TRP A 186 -30.74 24.01 -42.49
C TRP A 186 -31.02 23.00 -41.38
N ASN A 187 -30.05 22.13 -41.12
CA ASN A 187 -30.13 21.19 -40.00
C ASN A 187 -30.08 21.95 -38.67
N ALA A 188 -30.83 21.46 -37.66
CA ALA A 188 -30.75 22.01 -36.32
C ALA A 188 -29.32 21.84 -35.77
N PRO A 189 -28.68 22.92 -35.28
CA PRO A 189 -27.37 22.80 -34.66
C PRO A 189 -27.47 21.93 -33.40
N PHE A 190 -26.41 21.17 -33.12
CA PHE A 190 -26.32 20.27 -31.95
C PHE A 190 -27.31 19.09 -31.92
N GLU A 191 -27.96 18.76 -33.03
CA GLU A 191 -28.84 17.59 -33.09
C GLU A 191 -28.03 16.27 -32.98
N ALA A 192 -28.50 15.36 -32.13
CA ALA A 192 -27.89 14.04 -31.94
C ALA A 192 -27.97 13.18 -33.21
N ASP A 193 -26.89 12.46 -33.51
CA ASP A 193 -26.87 11.51 -34.63
C ASP A 193 -27.62 10.21 -34.25
N ARG A 194 -28.76 9.97 -34.92
CA ARG A 194 -29.61 8.80 -34.67
C ARG A 194 -28.94 7.48 -35.08
N SER A 195 -28.21 7.48 -36.20
CA SER A 195 -27.49 6.30 -36.68
C SER A 195 -26.40 5.91 -35.69
N LEU A 196 -25.67 6.89 -35.16
CA LEU A 196 -24.68 6.67 -34.12
C LEU A 196 -25.31 6.12 -32.85
N SER A 197 -26.41 6.71 -32.38
CA SER A 197 -27.12 6.25 -31.18
C SER A 197 -27.56 4.79 -31.31
N HIS A 198 -28.13 4.43 -32.47
CA HIS A 198 -28.55 3.07 -32.78
C HIS A 198 -27.37 2.08 -32.80
N ALA A 199 -26.23 2.48 -33.39
CA ALA A 199 -25.03 1.64 -33.39
C ALA A 199 -24.44 1.44 -32.00
N MET A 200 -24.45 2.48 -31.15
CA MET A 200 -24.01 2.36 -29.77
C MET A 200 -24.91 1.43 -28.94
N ASP A 201 -26.23 1.44 -29.17
CA ASP A 201 -27.16 0.47 -28.59
C ASP A 201 -26.85 -0.96 -29.04
N ALA A 202 -26.66 -1.17 -30.34
CA ALA A 202 -26.32 -2.48 -30.88
C ALA A 202 -24.98 -3.01 -30.33
N LEU A 203 -23.96 -2.14 -30.24
CA LEU A 203 -22.67 -2.46 -29.61
C LEU A 203 -22.83 -2.88 -28.15
N ARG A 204 -23.62 -2.13 -27.35
CA ARG A 204 -23.84 -2.46 -25.93
C ARG A 204 -24.51 -3.83 -25.79
N ARG A 205 -25.52 -4.12 -26.62
CA ARG A 205 -26.26 -5.38 -26.59
C ARG A 205 -25.36 -6.58 -26.90
N VAL A 206 -24.62 -6.56 -28.01
CA VAL A 206 -23.74 -7.70 -28.35
C VAL A 206 -22.67 -7.91 -27.28
N CYS A 207 -22.09 -6.83 -26.75
CA CYS A 207 -21.05 -6.90 -25.73
C CYS A 207 -21.55 -7.49 -24.41
N SER A 208 -22.73 -7.07 -23.94
CA SER A 208 -23.30 -7.60 -22.71
C SER A 208 -23.80 -9.04 -22.88
N GLU A 209 -24.45 -9.35 -24.00
CA GLU A 209 -25.05 -10.66 -24.26
C GLU A 209 -24.00 -11.79 -24.37
N ILE A 210 -22.78 -11.46 -24.80
CA ILE A 210 -21.66 -12.39 -24.83
C ILE A 210 -20.90 -12.33 -23.50
N GLY A 211 -20.38 -11.15 -23.14
CA GLY A 211 -19.36 -10.99 -22.10
C GLY A 211 -19.87 -10.82 -20.68
N PHE A 212 -21.05 -10.22 -20.47
CA PHE A 212 -21.53 -9.91 -19.12
C PHE A 212 -22.24 -11.10 -18.48
N VAL A 213 -21.81 -11.48 -17.29
CA VAL A 213 -22.35 -12.60 -16.56
C VAL A 213 -22.96 -12.09 -15.26
N SER A 214 -24.30 -12.09 -15.20
CA SER A 214 -25.04 -11.81 -13.98
C SER A 214 -24.51 -12.69 -12.83
N GLU A 215 -24.50 -12.13 -11.61
CA GLU A 215 -24.02 -12.78 -10.38
C GLU A 215 -22.50 -12.97 -10.25
N VAL A 216 -21.75 -12.84 -11.34
CA VAL A 216 -20.31 -13.15 -11.34
C VAL A 216 -19.48 -11.92 -11.62
N SER A 217 -19.80 -11.15 -12.66
CA SER A 217 -18.89 -10.14 -13.21
C SER A 217 -18.39 -9.13 -12.19
N ILE A 218 -17.11 -8.79 -12.31
CA ILE A 218 -16.52 -7.62 -11.66
C ILE A 218 -16.44 -6.51 -12.72
N ALA A 219 -17.34 -5.55 -12.62
CA ALA A 219 -17.52 -4.46 -13.56
C ALA A 219 -16.61 -3.27 -13.18
N SER A 220 -15.52 -3.08 -13.91
CA SER A 220 -14.71 -1.87 -13.82
C SER A 220 -15.37 -0.78 -14.67
N LEU A 221 -15.90 0.25 -14.00
CA LEU A 221 -16.58 1.39 -14.62
C LEU A 221 -15.69 2.63 -14.54
N ASP A 222 -15.38 3.22 -15.68
CA ASP A 222 -14.54 4.42 -15.75
C ASP A 222 -14.76 5.23 -17.04
N ASP A 223 -14.12 6.41 -17.14
CA ASP A 223 -14.13 7.29 -18.32
C ASP A 223 -12.91 7.12 -19.23
N ASP A 224 -13.15 7.09 -20.55
CA ASP A 224 -12.12 7.34 -21.56
C ASP A 224 -12.44 8.61 -22.34
N LEU A 225 -11.50 9.55 -22.38
CA LEU A 225 -11.65 10.78 -23.14
C LEU A 225 -11.20 10.55 -24.59
N LEU A 226 -12.15 10.56 -25.51
CA LEU A 226 -11.86 10.50 -26.95
C LEU A 226 -11.25 11.84 -27.36
N ARG A 227 -9.96 11.86 -27.67
CA ARG A 227 -9.20 13.09 -27.93
C ARG A 227 -9.58 13.70 -29.29
N LEU A 228 -10.56 14.60 -29.29
CA LEU A 228 -11.11 15.27 -30.46
C LEU A 228 -11.06 16.79 -30.27
N ARG A 229 -10.14 17.45 -30.98
CA ARG A 229 -9.90 18.90 -30.84
C ARG A 229 -10.98 19.76 -31.50
N SER A 230 -11.71 19.22 -32.47
CA SER A 230 -12.69 19.95 -33.28
C SER A 230 -13.88 20.43 -32.45
N ARG A 231 -14.36 21.66 -32.72
CA ARG A 231 -15.67 22.14 -32.23
C ARG A 231 -16.83 21.33 -32.83
N SER A 232 -16.61 20.67 -33.97
CA SER A 232 -17.62 19.87 -34.67
C SER A 232 -18.05 18.59 -33.94
N VAL A 233 -17.49 18.31 -32.74
CA VAL A 233 -18.04 17.33 -31.80
C VAL A 233 -19.40 17.79 -31.27
N GLU A 234 -19.56 19.10 -31.03
CA GLU A 234 -20.81 19.66 -30.53
C GLU A 234 -21.89 19.60 -31.64
N ASP A 235 -21.52 19.79 -32.91
CA ASP A 235 -22.42 19.76 -34.07
C ASP A 235 -23.10 18.39 -34.30
N ILE A 236 -22.54 17.32 -33.74
CA ILE A 236 -23.12 15.96 -33.74
C ILE A 236 -23.89 15.63 -32.44
N GLY A 237 -24.14 16.64 -31.60
CA GLY A 237 -24.98 16.54 -30.40
C GLY A 237 -24.29 15.95 -29.17
N LEU A 238 -22.95 15.87 -29.17
CA LEU A 238 -22.18 15.28 -28.07
C LEU A 238 -21.64 16.34 -27.11
N THR A 239 -21.44 15.95 -25.85
CA THR A 239 -20.82 16.83 -24.85
C THR A 239 -19.31 16.89 -25.06
N ARG A 240 -18.77 18.09 -25.33
CA ARG A 240 -17.33 18.33 -25.46
C ARG A 240 -16.74 18.79 -24.14
N VAL A 241 -15.89 17.97 -23.52
CA VAL A 241 -15.27 18.24 -22.23
C VAL A 241 -13.79 18.61 -22.43
N ARG A 242 -13.31 19.59 -21.67
CA ARG A 242 -11.88 19.90 -21.54
C ARG A 242 -11.33 19.14 -20.34
N ASN A 243 -10.26 18.38 -20.53
CA ASN A 243 -9.57 17.73 -19.40
C ASN A 243 -8.12 18.23 -19.29
N PRO A 244 -7.82 19.12 -18.33
CA PRO A 244 -6.48 19.69 -18.16
C PRO A 244 -5.44 18.63 -17.72
N LYS A 245 -5.86 17.56 -17.03
CA LYS A 245 -4.95 16.51 -16.52
C LYS A 245 -4.50 15.50 -17.58
N LYS A 246 -5.22 15.39 -18.71
CA LYS A 246 -4.89 14.43 -19.78
C LYS A 246 -3.94 15.03 -20.85
N GLY A 247 -3.53 16.30 -20.74
CA GLY A 247 -2.59 16.99 -21.64
C GLY A 247 -1.13 16.81 -21.24
N TYR A 248 -0.35 16.10 -22.06
CA TYR A 248 1.07 15.79 -21.78
C TYR A 248 2.08 16.58 -22.64
N GLU A 249 1.62 17.43 -23.57
CA GLU A 249 2.51 18.29 -24.35
C GLU A 249 2.28 19.74 -23.93
N MET A 250 3.35 20.37 -23.41
CA MET A 250 3.37 21.79 -23.05
C MET A 250 2.75 22.61 -24.20
N GLU A 251 1.70 23.37 -23.88
CA GLU A 251 0.87 24.24 -24.73
C GLU A 251 -0.45 23.70 -25.34
N TYR A 252 -0.78 22.41 -25.33
CA TYR A 252 -2.02 21.93 -25.98
C TYR A 252 -3.05 21.30 -25.02
N TRP A 253 -4.12 22.05 -24.72
CA TRP A 253 -5.31 21.55 -24.02
C TRP A 253 -6.02 20.44 -24.81
N ILE A 254 -6.37 19.33 -24.15
CA ILE A 254 -7.08 18.22 -24.78
C ILE A 254 -8.60 18.35 -24.56
N PHE A 255 -9.34 18.34 -25.67
CA PHE A 255 -10.80 18.34 -25.74
C PHE A 255 -11.33 17.02 -26.30
N GLY A 256 -12.60 16.74 -26.05
CA GLY A 256 -13.39 15.77 -26.79
C GLY A 256 -14.54 15.18 -25.94
N PRO A 257 -15.30 14.22 -26.49
CA PRO A 257 -16.39 13.62 -25.76
C PRO A 257 -15.89 12.52 -24.81
N VAL A 258 -16.64 12.34 -23.72
CA VAL A 258 -16.35 11.34 -22.68
C VAL A 258 -17.07 10.05 -23.03
N HIS A 259 -16.31 8.97 -23.20
CA HIS A 259 -16.82 7.60 -23.33
C HIS A 259 -16.83 6.94 -21.96
N HIS A 260 -18.01 6.75 -21.38
CA HIS A 260 -18.21 5.97 -20.17
C HIS A 260 -18.23 4.49 -20.54
N GLY A 261 -17.38 3.68 -19.94
CA GLY A 261 -17.24 2.26 -20.30
C GLY A 261 -17.25 1.33 -19.10
N VAL A 262 -17.71 0.10 -19.33
CA VAL A 262 -17.63 -1.01 -18.37
C VAL A 262 -16.83 -2.14 -19.01
N VAL A 263 -15.80 -2.59 -18.29
CA VAL A 263 -14.98 -3.75 -18.66
C VAL A 263 -15.08 -4.80 -17.56
N SER A 264 -15.21 -6.07 -17.94
CA SER A 264 -15.06 -7.19 -17.03
C SER A 264 -13.59 -7.29 -16.63
N LEU A 265 -13.28 -7.09 -15.35
CA LEU A 265 -11.90 -7.15 -14.88
C LEU A 265 -11.25 -8.53 -15.13
N VAL A 266 -12.01 -9.60 -14.96
CA VAL A 266 -11.45 -10.96 -14.95
C VAL A 266 -11.39 -11.60 -16.33
N THR A 267 -12.18 -11.13 -17.30
CA THR A 267 -12.09 -11.57 -18.70
C THR A 267 -11.43 -10.54 -19.62
N GLY A 268 -11.28 -9.29 -19.16
CA GLY A 268 -10.78 -8.17 -19.97
C GLY A 268 -11.75 -7.69 -21.04
N LEU A 269 -12.93 -8.32 -21.19
CA LEU A 269 -13.91 -7.97 -22.21
C LEU A 269 -14.57 -6.63 -21.91
N TYR A 270 -14.71 -5.81 -22.96
CA TYR A 270 -15.58 -4.66 -22.94
C TYR A 270 -17.04 -5.13 -22.92
N LEU A 271 -17.80 -4.68 -21.93
CA LEU A 271 -19.16 -5.16 -21.67
C LEU A 271 -20.23 -4.17 -22.13
N SER A 272 -20.00 -2.88 -21.93
CA SER A 272 -20.96 -1.83 -22.26
C SER A 272 -20.29 -0.46 -22.23
N GLY A 273 -20.92 0.52 -22.86
CA GLY A 273 -20.55 1.92 -22.70
C GLY A 273 -21.31 2.87 -23.59
N HIS A 274 -21.13 4.15 -23.31
CA HIS A 274 -21.93 5.22 -23.85
C HIS A 274 -21.13 6.52 -23.91
N ILE A 275 -21.31 7.29 -24.97
CA ILE A 275 -20.68 8.59 -25.14
C ILE A 275 -21.75 9.61 -24.83
N ALA A 276 -21.54 10.41 -23.78
CA ALA A 276 -22.58 11.31 -23.29
C ALA A 276 -22.98 12.34 -24.35
N SER A 277 -24.27 12.32 -24.68
CA SER A 277 -24.93 13.34 -25.49
C SER A 277 -25.05 14.64 -24.70
N ARG A 278 -25.34 15.74 -25.39
CA ARG A 278 -25.56 17.02 -24.75
C ARG A 278 -26.81 16.96 -23.85
N GLY A 279 -26.63 17.32 -22.58
CA GLY A 279 -27.70 17.36 -21.59
C GLY A 279 -27.93 16.05 -20.83
N GLU A 280 -27.26 14.96 -21.19
CA GLU A 280 -27.31 13.71 -20.42
C GLU A 280 -26.48 13.82 -19.14
N THR A 281 -27.10 13.47 -18.02
CA THR A 281 -26.44 13.38 -16.72
C THR A 281 -25.72 12.04 -16.57
N LEU A 282 -24.70 11.99 -15.69
CA LEU A 282 -24.00 10.75 -15.39
C LEU A 282 -24.96 9.64 -14.90
N GLY A 283 -25.96 9.99 -14.10
CA GLY A 283 -26.95 9.03 -13.60
C GLY A 283 -27.76 8.38 -14.72
N GLU A 284 -28.18 9.14 -15.74
CA GLU A 284 -28.92 8.64 -16.90
C GLU A 284 -28.05 7.72 -17.76
N VAL A 285 -26.80 8.13 -18.01
CA VAL A 285 -25.82 7.32 -18.75
C VAL A 285 -25.61 5.96 -18.08
N LEU A 286 -25.45 5.93 -16.76
CA LEU A 286 -25.24 4.68 -16.04
C LEU A 286 -26.49 3.78 -16.03
N LYS A 287 -27.68 4.35 -15.87
CA LYS A 287 -28.95 3.59 -15.99
C LYS A 287 -29.09 2.95 -17.38
N LEU A 288 -28.78 3.70 -18.44
CA LEU A 288 -28.79 3.17 -19.80
C LEU A 288 -27.79 2.02 -19.96
N MET A 289 -26.58 2.18 -19.45
CA MET A 289 -25.55 1.14 -19.50
C MET A 289 -25.96 -0.11 -18.70
N MET A 290 -26.55 0.04 -17.52
CA MET A 290 -27.02 -1.06 -16.68
C MET A 290 -28.21 -1.82 -17.29
N ARG A 291 -29.18 -1.10 -17.88
CA ARG A 291 -30.25 -1.72 -18.68
C ARG A 291 -29.68 -2.58 -19.80
N SER A 292 -28.67 -2.08 -20.49
CA SER A 292 -28.00 -2.80 -21.57
C SER A 292 -27.22 -4.01 -21.06
N LEU A 293 -26.53 -3.89 -19.92
CA LEU A 293 -25.83 -5.01 -19.28
C LEU A 293 -26.80 -6.15 -18.94
N CYS A 294 -27.95 -5.83 -18.34
CA CYS A 294 -28.96 -6.82 -17.95
C CYS A 294 -29.87 -7.26 -19.11
N GLY A 295 -29.82 -6.62 -20.28
CA GLY A 295 -30.67 -6.94 -21.42
C GLY A 295 -32.15 -6.58 -21.20
N VAL A 296 -32.43 -5.51 -20.44
CA VAL A 296 -33.79 -5.11 -20.05
C VAL A 296 -34.16 -3.73 -20.59
N SER A 297 -35.46 -3.45 -20.70
CA SER A 297 -35.96 -2.19 -21.27
C SER A 297 -36.21 -1.10 -20.22
N THR A 298 -36.54 -1.48 -18.98
CA THR A 298 -36.89 -0.55 -17.90
C THR A 298 -35.95 -0.66 -16.70
N ASP A 299 -35.75 0.45 -15.99
CA ASP A 299 -34.89 0.53 -14.80
C ASP A 299 -35.33 -0.46 -13.70
N SER A 300 -36.65 -0.70 -13.57
CA SER A 300 -37.24 -1.62 -12.58
C SER A 300 -36.88 -3.09 -12.79
N GLN A 301 -36.43 -3.47 -13.98
CA GLN A 301 -36.06 -4.84 -14.33
C GLN A 301 -34.55 -5.10 -14.18
N ILE A 302 -33.75 -4.08 -13.85
CA ILE A 302 -32.31 -4.23 -13.68
C ILE A 302 -32.05 -5.15 -12.47
N ASP A 303 -31.25 -6.19 -12.70
CA ASP A 303 -30.78 -7.11 -11.66
C ASP A 303 -29.26 -7.25 -11.74
N LEU A 304 -28.59 -6.71 -10.72
CA LEU A 304 -27.14 -6.71 -10.56
C LEU A 304 -26.72 -7.56 -9.36
N SER A 305 -27.60 -8.44 -8.85
CA SER A 305 -27.29 -9.36 -7.77
C SER A 305 -25.97 -10.08 -8.04
N GLY A 306 -25.04 -10.05 -7.09
CA GLY A 306 -23.71 -10.70 -7.15
C GLY A 306 -22.65 -9.99 -8.02
N VAL A 307 -23.00 -8.90 -8.71
CA VAL A 307 -22.06 -8.07 -9.48
C VAL A 307 -21.35 -7.08 -8.56
N LEU A 308 -20.03 -6.95 -8.74
CA LEU A 308 -19.21 -5.96 -8.03
C LEU A 308 -18.78 -4.86 -8.99
N PHE A 309 -19.17 -3.62 -8.69
CA PHE A 309 -18.75 -2.44 -9.41
C PHE A 309 -17.53 -1.81 -8.76
N ALA A 310 -16.42 -1.76 -9.50
CA ALA A 310 -15.22 -1.03 -9.14
C ALA A 310 -15.32 0.38 -9.75
N LEU A 311 -15.47 1.39 -8.89
CA LEU A 311 -15.72 2.78 -9.28
C LEU A 311 -14.56 3.69 -8.85
N ASP A 312 -14.01 4.49 -9.77
CA ASP A 312 -13.09 5.56 -9.36
C ASP A 312 -13.84 6.70 -8.65
N ARG A 313 -13.09 7.57 -7.98
CA ARG A 313 -13.58 8.71 -7.21
C ARG A 313 -14.50 9.67 -7.99
N GLY A 314 -14.45 9.67 -9.32
CA GLY A 314 -15.37 10.44 -10.17
C GLY A 314 -16.79 9.88 -10.25
N TYR A 315 -16.96 8.58 -10.01
CA TYR A 315 -18.23 7.85 -10.10
C TYR A 315 -18.85 7.51 -8.74
N GLN A 316 -18.15 7.84 -7.66
CA GLN A 316 -18.53 7.55 -6.28
C GLN A 316 -19.48 8.61 -5.72
N SER A 317 -20.61 8.85 -6.38
CA SER A 317 -21.68 9.71 -5.87
C SER A 317 -22.78 8.90 -5.20
N LYS A 318 -23.57 9.54 -4.34
CA LYS A 318 -24.68 8.89 -3.65
C LYS A 318 -25.72 8.34 -4.62
N ALA A 319 -26.10 9.11 -5.64
CA ALA A 319 -27.10 8.67 -6.61
C ALA A 319 -26.68 7.40 -7.35
N VAL A 320 -25.41 7.35 -7.77
CA VAL A 320 -24.84 6.18 -8.47
C VAL A 320 -24.77 4.96 -7.54
N ASN A 321 -24.20 5.16 -6.34
CA ASN A 321 -24.05 4.10 -5.36
C ASN A 321 -25.40 3.53 -4.91
N GLN A 322 -26.37 4.39 -4.63
CA GLN A 322 -27.70 4.00 -4.19
C GLN A 322 -28.42 3.21 -5.29
N HIS A 323 -28.35 3.66 -6.54
CA HIS A 323 -28.97 2.95 -7.65
C HIS A 323 -28.38 1.54 -7.87
N ILE A 324 -27.06 1.39 -7.82
CA ILE A 324 -26.41 0.07 -7.94
C ILE A 324 -26.87 -0.88 -6.84
N ILE A 325 -26.94 -0.39 -5.59
CA ILE A 325 -27.37 -1.19 -4.43
C ILE A 325 -28.85 -1.56 -4.51
N GLU A 326 -29.72 -0.65 -4.94
CA GLU A 326 -31.15 -0.90 -5.16
C GLU A 326 -31.39 -1.98 -6.22
N CYS A 327 -30.51 -2.07 -7.21
CA CYS A 327 -30.52 -3.13 -8.22
C CYS A 327 -29.85 -4.44 -7.76
N GLY A 328 -29.36 -4.53 -6.52
CA GLY A 328 -28.72 -5.72 -5.95
C GLY A 328 -27.20 -5.81 -6.13
N GLY A 329 -26.58 -4.83 -6.78
CA GLY A 329 -25.15 -4.77 -6.97
C GLY A 329 -24.38 -4.30 -5.73
N SER A 330 -23.08 -4.54 -5.75
CA SER A 330 -22.14 -4.06 -4.73
C SER A 330 -21.16 -3.06 -5.33
N VAL A 331 -20.67 -2.10 -4.54
CA VAL A 331 -19.70 -1.11 -4.99
C VAL A 331 -18.43 -1.14 -4.15
N ILE A 332 -17.31 -0.78 -4.78
CA ILE A 332 -16.03 -0.55 -4.13
C ILE A 332 -15.26 0.53 -4.86
N GLY A 333 -14.61 1.43 -4.12
CA GLY A 333 -13.81 2.48 -4.75
C GLY A 333 -13.23 3.51 -3.80
N THR A 334 -12.42 4.40 -4.36
CA THR A 334 -11.87 5.59 -3.69
C THR A 334 -12.90 6.71 -3.67
N HIS A 335 -12.85 7.60 -2.69
CA HIS A 335 -13.79 8.71 -2.57
C HIS A 335 -13.05 10.04 -2.57
N LYS A 336 -13.62 11.07 -3.23
CA LYS A 336 -13.08 12.44 -3.16
C LYS A 336 -13.35 13.03 -1.77
N ARG A 337 -12.51 13.99 -1.35
CA ARG A 337 -12.78 14.77 -0.14
C ARG A 337 -13.87 15.80 -0.46
N VAL A 338 -15.09 15.56 0.04
CA VAL A 338 -16.27 16.43 -0.12
C VAL A 338 -16.96 16.61 1.23
N GLN A 339 -17.78 17.65 1.38
CA GLN A 339 -18.43 17.99 2.65
C GLN A 339 -19.42 16.90 3.14
N ALA A 340 -20.09 16.21 2.21
CA ALA A 340 -21.05 15.15 2.50
C ALA A 340 -20.40 13.84 3.03
N PHE A 341 -19.09 13.66 2.81
CA PHE A 341 -18.36 12.47 3.25
C PHE A 341 -18.03 12.55 4.74
N PRO A 342 -18.12 11.48 5.55
CA PRO A 342 -18.04 11.57 7.01
C PRO A 342 -16.64 11.82 7.56
N PHE A 343 -15.62 11.87 6.69
CA PHE A 343 -14.22 12.04 7.09
C PHE A 343 -13.56 13.14 6.27
N THR A 344 -12.67 13.90 6.93
CA THR A 344 -11.78 14.86 6.26
C THR A 344 -10.40 14.85 6.92
N TYR A 345 -9.42 15.43 6.23
CA TYR A 345 -8.05 15.62 6.70
C TYR A 345 -7.42 16.83 6.02
N GLY A 346 -6.42 17.45 6.66
CA GLY A 346 -5.73 18.66 6.19
C GLY A 346 -6.57 19.95 6.19
N LYS A 347 -7.91 19.84 6.23
CA LYS A 347 -8.86 20.94 6.36
C LYS A 347 -9.69 20.76 7.64
N PRO A 348 -10.20 21.84 8.28
CA PRO A 348 -11.10 21.73 9.43
C PRO A 348 -12.32 20.86 9.12
N ALA A 349 -12.75 20.07 10.11
CA ALA A 349 -13.98 19.29 9.98
C ALA A 349 -15.22 20.19 10.06
N GLN A 350 -16.18 19.93 9.17
CA GLN A 350 -17.53 20.46 9.29
C GLN A 350 -18.32 19.70 10.37
N LYS A 351 -19.50 20.22 10.78
CA LYS A 351 -20.30 19.77 11.94
C LYS A 351 -20.56 18.25 12.00
N SER A 352 -20.56 17.59 10.86
CA SER A 352 -20.94 16.20 10.61
C SER A 352 -19.78 15.31 10.14
N GLN A 353 -18.58 15.88 9.98
CA GLN A 353 -17.37 15.17 9.57
C GLN A 353 -16.47 14.91 10.78
N LYS A 354 -15.71 13.82 10.73
CA LYS A 354 -14.62 13.57 11.67
C LYS A 354 -13.29 13.94 11.01
N LEU A 355 -12.52 14.81 11.68
CA LEU A 355 -11.15 15.14 11.28
C LEU A 355 -10.23 13.96 11.62
N ILE A 356 -9.50 13.46 10.62
CA ILE A 356 -8.50 12.41 10.80
C ILE A 356 -7.11 13.05 10.78
N ASN A 357 -6.36 12.85 11.86
CA ASN A 357 -4.97 13.30 11.95
C ASN A 357 -4.08 12.48 11.01
N GLU A 358 -3.36 13.15 10.11
CA GLU A 358 -2.41 12.53 9.16
C GLU A 358 -1.19 11.92 9.86
N VAL A 359 -0.82 12.45 11.02
CA VAL A 359 0.28 11.95 11.84
C VAL A 359 -0.24 10.91 12.83
N GLY A 360 0.44 9.77 12.89
CA GLY A 360 0.10 8.70 13.82
C GLY A 360 0.31 7.32 13.24
N SER A 361 0.04 6.30 14.05
CA SER A 361 0.13 4.89 13.65
C SER A 361 -1.02 4.51 12.72
N MET A 362 -0.83 3.43 11.96
CA MET A 362 -1.81 2.94 11.00
C MET A 362 -3.20 2.76 11.66
N SER A 363 -4.25 3.33 11.08
CA SER A 363 -5.60 3.24 11.67
C SER A 363 -6.70 3.27 10.63
N THR A 364 -7.85 2.70 10.97
CA THR A 364 -9.08 2.78 10.19
C THR A 364 -10.16 3.50 10.98
N ASN A 365 -10.88 4.38 10.31
CA ASN A 365 -12.09 5.01 10.83
C ASN A 365 -13.23 4.67 9.88
N TRP A 366 -14.31 4.14 10.43
CA TRP A 366 -15.46 3.65 9.66
C TRP A 366 -16.72 4.39 10.02
N ALA A 367 -17.54 4.65 9.02
CA ALA A 367 -18.90 5.14 9.18
C ALA A 367 -19.81 4.37 8.21
N SER A 368 -21.08 4.26 8.55
CA SER A 368 -22.08 3.64 7.68
C SER A 368 -23.37 4.44 7.61
N TYR A 369 -24.06 4.34 6.48
CA TYR A 369 -25.48 4.68 6.40
C TYR A 369 -26.24 3.51 5.77
N LYS A 370 -27.54 3.42 6.11
CA LYS A 370 -28.44 2.41 5.56
C LYS A 370 -28.90 2.84 4.17
N CYS A 371 -28.74 1.96 3.20
CA CYS A 371 -29.25 2.16 1.84
C CYS A 371 -30.64 1.51 1.71
N ALA A 372 -31.50 2.07 0.87
CA ALA A 372 -32.65 1.30 0.40
C ALA A 372 -32.13 0.12 -0.43
N GLY A 373 -32.66 -1.06 -0.17
CA GLY A 373 -32.37 -2.27 -0.95
C GLY A 373 -33.41 -2.48 -2.04
N ARG A 374 -33.21 -3.54 -2.83
CA ARG A 374 -34.22 -4.01 -3.79
C ARG A 374 -35.54 -4.29 -3.07
N ALA A 375 -36.66 -3.92 -3.69
CA ALA A 375 -37.99 -4.22 -3.17
C ALA A 375 -38.15 -5.75 -2.93
N GLY A 376 -38.58 -6.14 -1.73
CA GLY A 376 -38.71 -7.56 -1.34
C GLY A 376 -37.42 -8.23 -0.85
N SER A 377 -36.26 -7.56 -0.89
CA SER A 377 -35.02 -8.06 -0.29
C SER A 377 -34.92 -7.69 1.20
N ASP A 378 -34.16 -8.47 1.97
CA ASP A 378 -33.86 -8.13 3.36
C ASP A 378 -32.98 -6.88 3.45
N THR A 379 -33.64 -5.72 3.52
CA THR A 379 -33.00 -4.39 3.62
C THR A 379 -32.24 -4.17 4.91
N SER A 380 -32.32 -5.09 5.90
CA SER A 380 -31.59 -4.97 7.16
C SER A 380 -30.07 -4.99 6.97
N SER A 381 -29.59 -5.56 5.86
CA SER A 381 -28.17 -5.81 5.63
C SER A 381 -27.50 -4.88 4.61
N ASN A 382 -28.25 -3.98 3.95
CA ASN A 382 -27.71 -3.11 2.90
C ASN A 382 -27.17 -1.80 3.50
N HIS A 383 -25.84 -1.78 3.66
CA HIS A 383 -25.13 -0.62 4.18
C HIS A 383 -24.07 -0.18 3.19
N MET A 384 -23.94 1.14 3.06
CA MET A 384 -22.75 1.75 2.52
C MET A 384 -21.79 2.01 3.68
N HIS A 385 -20.53 1.64 3.50
CA HIS A 385 -19.45 1.88 4.44
C HIS A 385 -18.45 2.87 3.87
N ALA A 386 -18.20 3.95 4.61
CA ALA A 386 -17.11 4.88 4.38
C ALA A 386 -15.91 4.48 5.23
N LEU A 387 -14.72 4.55 4.63
CA LEU A 387 -13.43 4.33 5.28
C LEU A 387 -12.57 5.58 5.15
N ALA A 388 -11.98 6.02 6.25
CA ALA A 388 -10.73 6.77 6.24
C ALA A 388 -9.60 5.91 6.80
N PHE A 389 -8.62 5.59 5.97
CA PHE A 389 -7.45 4.78 6.32
C PHE A 389 -6.22 5.66 6.44
N ARG A 390 -5.65 5.76 7.63
CA ARG A 390 -4.32 6.33 7.85
C ARG A 390 -3.29 5.22 7.68
N SER A 391 -2.38 5.40 6.71
CA SER A 391 -1.32 4.43 6.41
C SER A 391 -0.26 4.31 7.50
N GLY A 392 -0.12 5.32 8.36
CA GLY A 392 0.99 5.44 9.29
C GLY A 392 2.28 6.02 8.69
N LEU A 393 2.26 6.35 7.39
CA LEU A 393 3.38 6.93 6.64
C LEU A 393 3.09 8.38 6.18
N GLY A 394 2.14 9.05 6.84
CA GLY A 394 1.74 10.43 6.54
C GLY A 394 0.76 10.57 5.39
N LYS A 395 0.04 9.50 5.02
CA LYS A 395 -1.00 9.53 3.97
C LYS A 395 -2.31 8.95 4.46
N ILE A 396 -3.42 9.56 4.05
CA ILE A 396 -4.79 9.12 4.31
C ILE A 396 -5.47 8.76 2.99
N VAL A 397 -6.16 7.63 2.96
CA VAL A 397 -6.96 7.20 1.81
C VAL A 397 -8.43 7.15 2.24
N LEU A 398 -9.31 7.73 1.42
CA LEU A 398 -10.76 7.67 1.59
C LEU A 398 -11.34 6.64 0.61
N CYS A 399 -12.14 5.71 1.12
CA CYS A 399 -12.81 4.69 0.31
C CYS A 399 -14.29 4.56 0.69
N SER A 400 -15.08 4.03 -0.23
CA SER A 400 -16.46 3.60 0.00
C SER A 400 -16.67 2.18 -0.48
N THR A 401 -17.48 1.42 0.24
CA THR A 401 -17.88 0.07 -0.20
C THR A 401 -19.22 -0.37 0.38
N SER A 402 -20.00 -1.10 -0.40
CA SER A 402 -21.15 -1.88 0.08
C SER A 402 -20.89 -3.39 0.09
N ASP A 403 -19.67 -3.80 -0.28
CA ASP A 403 -19.24 -5.19 -0.23
C ASP A 403 -18.95 -5.61 1.22
N LYS A 404 -19.75 -6.55 1.72
CA LYS A 404 -19.66 -7.07 3.10
C LYS A 404 -18.30 -7.73 3.39
N GLU A 405 -17.67 -8.33 2.37
CA GLU A 405 -16.35 -8.96 2.54
C GLU A 405 -15.19 -7.97 2.57
N ALA A 406 -15.45 -6.71 2.21
CA ALA A 406 -14.49 -5.61 2.25
C ALA A 406 -14.79 -4.59 3.36
N GLY A 407 -15.86 -4.80 4.13
CA GLY A 407 -16.36 -3.86 5.13
C GLY A 407 -15.50 -3.72 6.42
N PRO A 408 -16.06 -3.06 7.45
CA PRO A 408 -15.37 -2.80 8.71
C PRO A 408 -14.76 -4.06 9.35
N GLY A 409 -13.51 -3.94 9.82
CA GLY A 409 -12.81 -5.03 10.53
C GLY A 409 -12.12 -6.06 9.62
N LYS A 410 -12.37 -6.03 8.31
CA LYS A 410 -11.73 -6.92 7.34
C LYS A 410 -10.36 -6.39 6.92
N TRP A 411 -9.32 -7.20 7.09
CA TRP A 411 -7.94 -6.88 6.72
C TRP A 411 -7.34 -7.96 5.83
N SER A 412 -6.48 -7.54 4.91
CA SER A 412 -5.75 -8.42 4.01
C SER A 412 -4.24 -8.31 4.26
N TYR A 413 -3.63 -9.46 4.52
CA TYR A 413 -2.19 -9.68 4.47
C TYR A 413 -1.83 -10.01 3.01
N VAL A 414 -1.07 -9.12 2.38
CA VAL A 414 -0.61 -9.27 1.00
C VAL A 414 0.87 -9.68 1.03
N PRO A 415 1.22 -10.92 0.67
CA PRO A 415 2.61 -11.37 0.65
C PRO A 415 3.40 -10.68 -0.47
N ARG A 416 4.72 -10.59 -0.33
CA ARG A 416 5.61 -10.24 -1.44
C ARG A 416 5.61 -11.37 -2.46
N ASN A 417 5.71 -11.02 -3.75
CA ASN A 417 5.99 -12.00 -4.80
C ASN A 417 7.31 -12.70 -4.45
N ARG A 418 7.25 -14.03 -4.30
CA ARG A 418 8.46 -14.84 -4.14
C ARG A 418 9.20 -14.76 -5.46
N ASN A 419 10.34 -14.07 -5.46
CA ASN A 419 11.38 -14.45 -6.40
C ASN A 419 11.88 -15.79 -5.89
N ASP A 420 11.61 -16.87 -6.63
CA ASP A 420 12.06 -18.22 -6.35
C ASP A 420 13.61 -18.29 -6.44
N LYS A 421 14.29 -17.63 -5.51
CA LYS A 421 15.61 -18.09 -5.10
C LYS A 421 15.32 -19.13 -4.04
N ALA A 422 15.26 -20.39 -4.48
CA ALA A 422 15.36 -21.52 -3.59
C ALA A 422 16.57 -21.27 -2.68
N ASN A 423 16.33 -20.97 -1.41
CA ASN A 423 17.40 -21.04 -0.43
C ASN A 423 17.79 -22.52 -0.40
N ASN A 424 19.06 -22.80 -0.69
CA ASN A 424 19.67 -24.05 -0.29
C ASN A 424 19.56 -24.09 1.24
N ASP A 425 18.53 -24.73 1.77
CA ASP A 425 18.38 -25.00 3.19
C ASP A 425 19.54 -25.91 3.61
N SER A 426 20.61 -25.27 4.06
CA SER A 426 21.70 -25.93 4.77
C SER A 426 21.18 -26.34 6.15
N ASP A 427 21.30 -27.63 6.48
CA ASP A 427 20.98 -28.18 7.81
C ASP A 427 21.85 -27.59 8.94
N ALA A 428 22.84 -26.74 8.62
CA ALA A 428 23.78 -26.17 9.58
C ALA A 428 23.13 -25.34 10.69
N PHE A 429 21.90 -24.84 10.52
CA PHE A 429 21.21 -24.01 11.51
C PHE A 429 20.00 -24.67 12.16
N THR A 430 19.64 -25.89 11.81
CA THR A 430 18.45 -26.57 12.35
C THR A 430 18.50 -26.66 13.89
N ALA A 431 19.68 -26.95 14.46
CA ALA A 431 19.86 -27.02 15.91
C ALA A 431 19.70 -25.66 16.63
N PHE A 432 19.98 -24.55 15.95
CA PHE A 432 19.66 -23.22 16.46
C PHE A 432 18.16 -22.95 16.34
N GLU A 433 17.56 -23.25 15.19
CA GLU A 433 16.15 -23.01 14.91
C GLU A 433 15.23 -23.78 15.87
N THR A 434 15.63 -24.95 16.38
CA THR A 434 14.87 -25.66 17.43
C THR A 434 14.79 -24.92 18.77
N ARG A 435 15.67 -23.94 19.03
CA ARG A 435 15.72 -23.18 20.29
C ARG A 435 14.83 -21.93 20.28
N VAL A 436 14.42 -21.49 19.10
CA VAL A 436 13.71 -20.22 18.87
C VAL A 436 12.45 -20.45 18.06
N LYS A 437 11.55 -19.46 18.05
CA LYS A 437 10.38 -19.42 17.16
C LYS A 437 10.60 -18.36 16.09
N LEU A 438 10.58 -18.76 14.81
CA LEU A 438 10.57 -17.81 13.69
C LEU A 438 9.19 -17.17 13.59
N LEU A 439 9.11 -15.85 13.81
CA LEU A 439 7.87 -15.08 13.71
C LEU A 439 7.67 -14.45 12.33
N THR A 440 8.74 -14.04 11.65
CA THR A 440 8.71 -13.52 10.26
C THR A 440 9.87 -14.04 9.43
N GLU A 441 9.69 -14.14 8.11
CA GLU A 441 10.76 -14.53 7.17
C GLU A 441 11.85 -13.44 7.05
N LEU A 442 11.44 -12.17 6.99
CA LEU A 442 12.34 -11.03 6.77
C LEU A 442 12.16 -9.96 7.87
N GLN A 443 13.16 -9.09 7.97
CA GLN A 443 13.08 -7.89 8.80
C GLN A 443 12.50 -6.71 8.02
N ARG A 444 12.02 -5.70 8.75
CA ARG A 444 11.60 -4.39 8.20
C ARG A 444 10.43 -4.49 7.19
N THR A 445 9.68 -5.58 7.24
CA THR A 445 8.40 -5.78 6.54
C THR A 445 7.22 -5.37 7.44
N PRO A 446 6.04 -5.08 6.89
CA PRO A 446 4.88 -4.66 7.70
C PRO A 446 4.51 -5.63 8.83
N ASP A 447 4.60 -6.94 8.57
CA ASP A 447 4.38 -8.00 9.56
C ASP A 447 5.49 -8.07 10.61
N TRP A 448 6.74 -7.78 10.24
CA TRP A 448 7.83 -7.64 11.21
C TRP A 448 7.56 -6.50 12.19
N PHE A 449 7.14 -5.33 11.70
CA PHE A 449 6.79 -4.20 12.56
C PHE A 449 5.59 -4.52 13.44
N LEU A 450 4.54 -5.13 12.89
CA LEU A 450 3.36 -5.51 13.64
C LEU A 450 3.70 -6.54 14.71
N MET A 451 4.34 -7.66 14.37
CA MET A 451 4.70 -8.74 15.32
C MET A 451 5.66 -8.29 16.42
N ARG A 452 6.48 -7.28 16.15
CA ARG A 452 7.35 -6.66 17.15
C ARG A 452 6.58 -5.84 18.19
N GLN A 453 5.43 -5.26 17.83
CA GLN A 453 4.58 -4.59 18.80
C GLN A 453 4.15 -5.57 19.88
N PHE A 454 3.87 -5.04 21.07
CA PHE A 454 3.43 -5.79 22.24
C PHE A 454 4.44 -6.79 22.82
N ARG A 455 5.52 -7.15 22.09
CA ARG A 455 6.63 -7.98 22.57
C ARG A 455 7.75 -7.16 23.20
N ILE A 456 8.48 -7.77 24.14
CA ILE A 456 9.69 -7.19 24.72
C ILE A 456 10.84 -7.51 23.77
N THR A 457 11.21 -6.52 22.95
CA THR A 457 12.44 -6.55 22.16
C THR A 457 13.58 -5.81 22.84
N GLY A 458 14.82 -5.94 22.35
CA GLY A 458 15.98 -5.26 22.94
C GLY A 458 15.75 -3.76 23.18
N LEU A 459 15.15 -3.04 22.23
CA LEU A 459 14.78 -1.63 22.41
C LEU A 459 13.75 -1.42 23.53
N VAL A 460 12.74 -2.29 23.60
CA VAL A 460 11.67 -2.21 24.62
C VAL A 460 12.24 -2.49 26.00
N ALA A 461 13.05 -3.55 26.14
CA ALA A 461 13.73 -3.91 27.38
C ALA A 461 14.60 -2.74 27.89
N ILE A 462 15.41 -2.13 27.03
CA ILE A 462 16.25 -0.97 27.40
C ILE A 462 15.41 0.18 27.94
N LYS A 463 14.38 0.57 27.18
CA LYS A 463 13.55 1.72 27.51
C LYS A 463 12.80 1.48 28.82
N LEU A 464 12.26 0.28 29.00
CA LEU A 464 11.50 -0.09 30.18
C LEU A 464 12.40 -0.19 31.42
N LEU A 465 13.54 -0.88 31.34
CA LEU A 465 14.51 -0.95 32.46
C LEU A 465 15.02 0.45 32.85
N ARG A 466 15.32 1.31 31.88
CA ARG A 466 15.70 2.71 32.13
C ARG A 466 14.60 3.48 32.85
N SER A 467 13.35 3.34 32.40
CA SER A 467 12.21 4.06 32.96
C SER A 467 11.87 3.60 34.37
N ILE A 468 12.11 2.32 34.68
CA ILE A 468 11.97 1.74 36.03
C ILE A 468 13.10 2.25 36.94
N ALA A 469 14.36 2.26 36.47
CA ALA A 469 15.50 2.75 37.24
C ALA A 469 15.39 4.23 37.66
N GLN A 470 14.62 5.02 36.90
CA GLN A 470 14.38 6.44 37.14
C GLN A 470 13.23 6.70 38.11
N GLN A 471 12.50 5.68 38.58
CA GLN A 471 11.48 5.86 39.61
C GLN A 471 12.15 6.15 40.97
N PRO A 472 11.64 7.13 41.76
CA PRO A 472 12.20 7.44 43.07
C PRO A 472 12.06 6.24 44.03
N CYS A 473 13.09 5.98 44.84
CA CYS A 473 13.20 4.80 45.71
C CYS A 473 12.48 4.93 47.07
N GLN A 474 11.77 6.03 47.35
CA GLN A 474 10.94 6.18 48.56
C GLN A 474 9.45 6.40 48.23
N PRO A 475 8.51 5.84 49.01
CA PRO A 475 7.08 6.12 48.86
C PRO A 475 6.82 7.61 49.09
N ARG A 476 5.98 8.22 48.25
CA ARG A 476 5.38 9.51 48.61
C ARG A 476 4.40 9.23 49.75
N ASP A 477 4.75 9.66 50.95
CA ASP A 477 3.77 9.83 52.01
C ASP A 477 2.77 10.87 51.53
N GLU A 478 1.59 10.42 51.12
CA GLU A 478 0.28 11.09 51.29
C GLU A 478 -0.83 10.31 50.55
N GLY A 479 -1.80 9.80 51.32
CA GLY A 479 -3.19 9.58 50.91
C GLY A 479 -3.51 8.39 50.00
N ASP A 480 -4.09 7.33 50.58
CA ASP A 480 -4.88 6.26 49.93
C ASP A 480 -4.30 5.63 48.64
N GLY A 481 -3.50 4.56 48.85
CA GLY A 481 -3.94 3.26 48.36
C GLY A 481 -3.65 2.84 46.91
N GLN A 482 -2.47 3.12 46.35
CA GLN A 482 -1.86 2.20 45.37
C GLN A 482 -0.35 2.45 45.26
N VAL A 483 0.47 1.53 45.79
CA VAL A 483 1.93 1.55 45.55
C VAL A 483 2.16 1.39 44.05
N ASP A 484 2.85 2.35 43.42
CA ASP A 484 3.17 2.28 41.99
C ASP A 484 3.94 0.98 41.70
N ILE A 485 3.38 0.13 40.85
CA ILE A 485 3.94 -1.17 40.49
C ILE A 485 5.38 -1.07 39.96
N TYR A 486 5.73 0.06 39.34
CA TYR A 486 7.07 0.33 38.83
C TYR A 486 8.08 0.61 39.94
N HIS A 487 7.63 1.19 41.06
CA HIS A 487 8.45 1.38 42.25
C HIS A 487 8.82 0.03 42.89
N VAL A 488 7.85 -0.87 43.04
CA VAL A 488 8.09 -2.23 43.54
C VAL A 488 9.08 -2.96 42.65
N LEU A 489 8.99 -2.82 41.33
CA LEU A 489 9.91 -3.43 40.37
C LEU A 489 11.35 -2.87 40.50
N ALA A 490 11.51 -1.58 40.74
CA ALA A 490 12.82 -0.95 40.89
C ALA A 490 13.59 -1.45 42.13
N GLY A 491 12.87 -1.84 43.19
CA GLY A 491 13.44 -2.36 44.42
C GLY A 491 13.82 -3.85 44.39
N MET A 492 13.49 -4.59 43.32
CA MET A 492 13.77 -6.03 43.26
C MET A 492 15.25 -6.31 42.96
N SER A 493 15.88 -7.18 43.75
CA SER A 493 17.30 -7.52 43.65
C SER A 493 17.72 -7.98 42.24
N THR A 494 16.89 -8.76 41.57
CA THR A 494 17.12 -9.26 40.20
C THR A 494 17.10 -8.14 39.16
N VAL A 495 16.19 -7.18 39.31
CA VAL A 495 16.13 -5.98 38.46
C VAL A 495 17.35 -5.10 38.73
N GLN A 496 17.67 -4.83 39.99
CA GLN A 496 18.83 -4.03 40.39
C GLN A 496 20.15 -4.59 39.85
N LEU A 497 20.35 -5.90 39.90
CA LEU A 497 21.52 -6.58 39.34
C LEU A 497 21.65 -6.34 37.83
N VAL A 498 20.55 -6.50 37.08
CA VAL A 498 20.52 -6.19 35.64
C VAL A 498 20.81 -4.71 35.37
N LEU A 499 20.26 -3.81 36.20
CA LEU A 499 20.50 -2.37 36.08
C LEU A 499 21.98 -2.02 36.33
N GLN A 500 22.64 -2.68 37.28
CA GLN A 500 24.07 -2.50 37.56
C GLN A 500 24.96 -3.00 36.41
N ILE A 501 24.65 -4.17 35.83
CA ILE A 501 25.40 -4.72 34.68
C ILE A 501 25.31 -3.79 33.46
N LEU A 502 24.13 -3.19 33.24
CA LEU A 502 23.87 -2.30 32.10
C LEU A 502 24.20 -0.82 32.37
N ASP A 503 24.50 -0.48 33.62
CA ASP A 503 24.86 0.86 34.11
C ASP A 503 23.74 1.90 33.93
N PHE A 504 22.53 1.55 34.38
CA PHE A 504 21.46 2.53 34.50
C PHE A 504 21.65 3.35 35.78
N PRO A 505 21.59 4.69 35.72
CA PRO A 505 21.63 5.52 36.91
C PRO A 505 20.35 5.28 37.73
N VAL A 506 20.50 4.74 38.94
CA VAL A 506 19.40 4.56 39.90
C VAL A 506 19.17 5.89 40.61
N ALA A 507 17.91 6.28 40.80
CA ALA A 507 17.58 7.45 41.61
C ALA A 507 18.09 7.24 43.05
N ALA A 508 19.10 8.02 43.46
CA ALA A 508 19.66 7.93 44.81
C ALA A 508 18.55 8.23 45.83
N GLY A 509 18.32 7.31 46.76
CA GLY A 509 17.62 7.63 48.00
C GLY A 509 18.40 8.70 48.75
N GLU A 510 17.70 9.60 49.43
CA GLU A 510 18.31 10.53 50.37
C GLU A 510 18.83 9.74 51.58
N GLU A 511 19.96 9.07 51.43
CA GLU A 511 20.79 8.67 52.56
C GLU A 511 22.02 9.59 52.58
N GLN A 512 22.05 10.41 53.63
CA GLN A 512 23.16 11.19 54.15
C GLN A 512 24.26 11.52 53.12
N ARG A 513 24.07 12.63 52.41
CA ARG A 513 25.22 13.41 51.96
C ARG A 513 25.90 13.96 53.22
N ASP A 514 26.98 13.32 53.62
CA ASP A 514 28.01 13.99 54.42
C ASP A 514 28.43 15.24 53.64
N ASN A 515 28.01 16.39 54.18
CA ASN A 515 28.30 17.73 53.69
C ASN A 515 29.77 18.06 54.02
N ASP A 516 30.70 17.52 53.24
CA ASP A 516 32.12 17.94 53.32
C ASP A 516 32.74 18.27 51.95
N GLY A 517 31.92 18.84 51.06
CA GLY A 517 32.36 19.52 49.85
C GLY A 517 31.82 20.95 49.80
N PRO A 518 32.59 21.95 49.35
CA PRO A 518 32.18 23.35 49.44
C PRO A 518 30.94 23.60 48.58
N VAL A 519 29.84 23.98 49.23
CA VAL A 519 28.63 24.45 48.58
C VAL A 519 29.00 25.67 47.72
N ARG A 520 29.08 25.48 46.39
CA ARG A 520 29.43 26.55 45.46
C ARG A 520 28.26 27.56 45.38
N ARG A 521 28.52 28.82 45.76
CA ARG A 521 27.51 29.90 45.72
C ARG A 521 26.88 30.08 44.33
N PRO A 522 25.61 30.55 44.24
CA PRO A 522 25.00 31.02 43.00
C PRO A 522 25.80 32.18 42.39
N LEU A 523 25.98 32.20 41.07
CA LEU A 523 26.67 33.27 40.35
C LEU A 523 25.70 34.44 40.11
N THR A 524 26.12 35.67 40.40
CA THR A 524 25.33 36.88 40.15
C THR A 524 25.59 37.45 38.76
N SER A 525 24.75 38.39 38.31
CA SER A 525 24.96 39.10 37.04
C SER A 525 26.33 39.81 36.99
N ASP A 526 26.77 40.36 38.12
CA ASP A 526 28.06 41.04 38.23
C ASP A 526 29.24 40.07 38.12
N ASP A 527 29.13 38.83 38.61
CA ASP A 527 30.16 37.79 38.48
C ASP A 527 30.42 37.40 37.01
N LEU A 528 29.46 37.66 36.13
CA LEU A 528 29.47 37.31 34.72
C LEU A 528 29.62 38.52 33.79
N LEU A 529 29.60 39.75 34.33
CA LEU A 529 29.91 40.95 33.59
C LEU A 529 31.39 40.85 33.12
N ASN A 530 31.63 41.08 31.84
CA ASN A 530 32.95 41.00 31.18
C ASN A 530 33.54 39.60 30.91
N LYS A 531 32.86 38.50 31.26
CA LYS A 531 33.31 37.15 30.88
C LYS A 531 33.14 36.87 29.40
N LYS A 532 34.19 36.33 28.76
CA LYS A 532 34.20 35.98 27.33
C LYS A 532 33.54 34.62 27.11
N GLY A 533 33.09 34.36 25.87
CA GLY A 533 32.33 33.14 25.54
C GLY A 533 33.02 31.83 25.93
N ASN A 534 34.35 31.74 25.82
CA ASN A 534 35.08 30.54 26.20
C ASN A 534 35.14 30.33 27.73
N GLU A 535 35.24 31.41 28.50
CA GLU A 535 35.23 31.35 29.96
C GLU A 535 33.87 30.91 30.48
N LEU A 536 32.78 31.40 29.88
CA LEU A 536 31.42 31.00 30.23
C LEU A 536 31.14 29.53 29.89
N LYS A 537 31.68 29.03 28.78
CA LYS A 537 31.59 27.60 28.41
C LYS A 537 32.35 26.73 29.41
N GLN A 538 33.52 27.16 29.85
CA GLN A 538 34.30 26.46 30.86
C GLN A 538 33.55 26.44 32.21
N MET A 539 33.00 27.58 32.62
CA MET A 539 32.18 27.67 33.84
C MET A 539 30.92 26.79 33.77
N CYS A 540 30.31 26.62 32.59
CA CYS A 540 29.23 25.65 32.38
C CYS A 540 29.74 24.20 32.53
N HIS A 541 30.87 23.84 31.91
CA HIS A 541 31.47 22.52 32.04
C HIS A 541 31.82 22.17 33.51
N ASP A 542 32.40 23.12 34.23
CA ASP A 542 32.79 22.97 35.64
C ASP A 542 31.59 22.83 36.59
N ARG A 543 30.39 23.18 36.12
CA ARG A 543 29.10 23.03 36.83
C ARG A 543 28.20 21.93 36.23
N GLY A 544 28.71 21.14 35.28
CA GLY A 544 27.92 20.06 34.63
C GLY A 544 26.78 20.55 33.73
N LEU A 545 26.80 21.82 33.33
CA LEU A 545 25.80 22.46 32.48
C LEU A 545 26.21 22.38 31.00
N PRO A 546 25.26 22.30 30.06
CA PRO A 546 25.57 22.35 28.62
C PRO A 546 26.37 23.60 28.24
N ALA A 547 27.47 23.44 27.51
CA ALA A 547 28.40 24.52 27.14
C ALA A 547 28.22 25.04 25.70
N TYR A 548 27.01 24.94 25.13
CA TYR A 548 26.68 25.47 23.80
C TYR A 548 25.65 26.61 23.89
N GLY A 549 25.68 27.53 22.93
CA GLY A 549 24.79 28.70 22.85
C GLY A 549 25.53 30.03 22.75
N THR A 550 24.77 31.12 22.68
CA THR A 550 25.29 32.50 22.71
C THR A 550 25.77 32.87 24.12
N ILE A 551 26.57 33.94 24.25
CA ILE A 551 27.07 34.44 25.53
C ILE A 551 25.92 34.71 26.51
N ALA A 552 24.81 35.28 26.04
CA ALA A 552 23.62 35.53 26.85
C ALA A 552 23.02 34.23 27.43
N VAL A 553 22.85 33.21 26.59
CA VAL A 553 22.32 31.90 26.99
C VAL A 553 23.23 31.19 27.99
N LEU A 554 24.55 31.35 27.86
CA LEU A 554 25.51 30.79 28.82
C LEU A 554 25.46 31.53 30.17
N LYS A 555 25.32 32.86 30.16
CA LYS A 555 25.20 33.65 31.39
C LYS A 555 23.90 33.34 32.14
N GLU A 556 22.79 33.31 31.42
CA GLU A 556 21.48 32.96 31.97
C GLU A 556 21.46 31.55 32.59
N ARG A 557 22.08 30.58 31.91
CA ARG A 557 22.25 29.21 32.40
C ARG A 557 23.13 29.12 33.66
N LEU A 558 24.13 30.00 33.78
CA LEU A 558 24.99 30.10 34.97
C LEU A 558 24.30 30.81 36.15
N MET A 559 23.34 31.70 35.87
CA MET A 559 22.56 32.44 36.88
C MET A 559 21.27 31.72 37.32
N GLY A 560 20.84 30.66 36.63
CA GLY A 560 19.67 29.88 36.99
C GLY A 560 18.32 30.59 36.77
N GLN A 561 18.29 31.69 36.01
CA GLN A 561 17.05 32.40 35.67
C GLN A 561 16.48 31.86 34.35
N ASN A 562 15.30 31.24 34.38
CA ASN A 562 14.59 30.83 33.17
C ASN A 562 13.91 32.06 32.53
N THR A 563 14.36 32.51 31.36
CA THR A 563 13.61 33.48 30.55
C THR A 563 12.94 32.84 29.32
N ALA A 564 11.69 33.25 29.14
CA ALA A 564 10.81 32.87 28.06
C ALA A 564 11.21 33.59 26.75
N SER A 565 12.10 33.02 25.94
CA SER A 565 12.16 33.39 24.50
C SER A 565 12.91 32.43 23.57
N SER A 566 13.39 31.27 24.03
CA SER A 566 13.89 30.24 23.12
C SER A 566 13.00 29.00 23.19
N ARG A 567 12.67 28.45 22.02
CA ARG A 567 11.91 27.21 21.79
C ARG A 567 12.73 25.98 22.25
N ALA A 568 13.35 26.07 23.42
CA ALA A 568 13.95 24.97 24.15
C ALA A 568 12.83 24.32 24.97
N LYS A 569 12.68 23.02 24.78
CA LYS A 569 11.79 22.16 25.56
C LYS A 569 11.95 22.50 27.05
N THR A 570 10.84 22.81 27.69
CA THR A 570 10.64 22.64 29.14
C THR A 570 11.37 21.36 29.58
N PRO A 571 11.97 21.29 30.79
CA PRO A 571 12.47 20.02 31.30
C PRO A 571 11.31 19.02 31.21
N GLU A 572 11.37 18.10 30.23
CA GLU A 572 10.31 17.12 30.03
C GLU A 572 10.20 16.38 31.36
N GLN A 573 9.05 16.48 32.04
CA GLN A 573 8.78 15.58 33.15
C GLN A 573 9.10 14.15 32.67
N PRO A 574 9.76 13.32 33.49
CA PRO A 574 10.07 11.95 33.10
C PRO A 574 8.79 11.26 32.65
N LYS A 575 8.78 10.76 31.42
CA LYS A 575 7.62 10.08 30.83
C LYS A 575 7.23 8.89 31.70
N SER A 576 5.94 8.66 31.88
CA SER A 576 5.45 7.45 32.56
C SER A 576 6.03 6.20 31.90
N VAL A 577 6.18 5.10 32.65
CA VAL A 577 6.68 3.84 32.09
C VAL A 577 5.75 3.34 30.97
N ALA A 578 4.44 3.54 31.13
CA ALA A 578 3.43 3.28 30.11
C ALA A 578 3.67 4.09 28.82
N ALA A 579 3.89 5.41 28.92
CA ALA A 579 4.23 6.24 27.76
C ALA A 579 5.52 5.79 27.08
N THR A 580 6.54 5.43 27.86
CA THR A 580 7.83 4.93 27.35
C THR A 580 7.67 3.61 26.59
N LEU A 581 6.83 2.71 27.10
CA LEU A 581 6.48 1.44 26.49
C LEU A 581 5.72 1.62 25.17
N LEU A 582 4.66 2.43 25.17
CA LEU A 582 3.89 2.75 23.96
C LEU A 582 4.76 3.42 22.91
N GLN A 583 5.66 4.33 23.32
CA GLN A 583 6.63 4.95 22.41
C GLN A 583 7.66 3.95 21.86
N ALA A 584 7.91 2.83 22.53
CA ALA A 584 8.82 1.78 22.06
C ALA A 584 8.16 0.88 21.00
N TRP A 585 6.87 0.59 21.14
CA TRP A 585 6.09 -0.21 20.19
C TRP A 585 5.59 0.60 18.99
N PHE A 586 5.13 1.82 19.20
CA PHE A 586 4.59 2.71 18.18
C PHE A 586 5.65 3.74 17.78
N LEU A 587 6.68 3.27 17.07
CA LEU A 587 7.76 4.13 16.60
C LEU A 587 7.25 5.05 15.47
N SER A 588 7.52 6.35 15.60
CA SER A 588 7.37 7.27 14.47
C SER A 588 8.31 6.84 13.33
N PRO A 589 7.84 6.79 12.06
CA PRO A 589 8.66 6.45 10.91
C PRO A 589 9.68 7.55 10.66
N LYS A 590 10.85 7.45 11.29
CA LYS A 590 11.99 8.33 11.10
C LYS A 590 13.10 7.52 10.42
N SER A 591 13.45 7.91 9.20
CA SER A 591 14.59 7.35 8.48
C SER A 591 15.64 8.43 8.31
N SER A 592 16.73 8.34 9.07
CA SER A 592 17.88 9.23 8.86
C SER A 592 18.80 8.68 7.76
N THR A 593 19.61 9.54 7.16
CA THR A 593 20.65 9.14 6.21
C THR A 593 21.60 8.11 6.84
N ASP A 594 21.93 8.27 8.12
CA ASP A 594 22.78 7.33 8.86
C ASP A 594 22.16 5.93 8.95
N MET A 595 20.85 5.83 9.18
CA MET A 595 20.13 4.55 9.21
C MET A 595 20.12 3.87 7.84
N LYS A 596 19.87 4.64 6.76
CA LYS A 596 19.88 4.10 5.39
C LYS A 596 21.26 3.56 5.00
N ILE A 597 22.33 4.27 5.38
CA ILE A 597 23.71 3.82 5.16
C ILE A 597 23.97 2.54 5.97
N GLY A 598 23.58 2.49 7.25
CA GLY A 598 23.73 1.31 8.08
C GLY A 598 23.07 0.08 7.47
N THR A 599 21.80 0.19 7.10
CA THR A 599 21.05 -0.89 6.43
C THR A 599 21.72 -1.39 5.15
N LYS A 600 22.21 -0.49 4.29
CA LYS A 600 22.90 -0.91 3.06
C LYS A 600 24.27 -1.55 3.32
N ASN A 601 24.86 -1.31 4.49
CA ASN A 601 26.19 -1.78 4.83
C ASN A 601 26.17 -3.11 5.58
N GLU A 602 25.01 -3.59 6.03
CA GLU A 602 24.84 -4.89 6.70
C GLU A 602 25.37 -6.04 5.82
N ASP A 603 25.01 -6.09 4.53
CA ASP A 603 25.48 -7.10 3.58
C ASP A 603 27.01 -7.08 3.39
N ASN A 604 27.59 -5.88 3.34
CA ASN A 604 29.05 -5.71 3.24
C ASN A 604 29.74 -6.25 4.48
N ILE A 605 29.20 -5.98 5.67
CA ILE A 605 29.77 -6.47 6.93
C ILE A 605 29.67 -7.99 6.99
N SER A 606 28.49 -8.56 6.69
CA SER A 606 28.26 -10.01 6.71
C SER A 606 29.23 -10.75 5.79
N THR A 607 29.48 -10.23 4.59
CA THR A 607 30.41 -10.85 3.62
C THR A 607 31.87 -10.83 4.09
N HIS A 608 32.28 -9.86 4.91
CA HIS A 608 33.68 -9.69 5.35
C HIS A 608 33.96 -10.19 6.77
N VAL A 609 32.92 -10.54 7.55
CA VAL A 609 33.09 -10.92 8.96
C VAL A 609 33.94 -12.19 9.13
N ALA A 610 33.78 -13.18 8.25
CA ALA A 610 34.54 -14.44 8.32
C ALA A 610 36.05 -14.22 8.10
N ALA A 611 36.41 -13.41 7.10
CA ALA A 611 37.81 -13.04 6.83
C ALA A 611 38.41 -12.23 7.98
N PHE A 612 37.63 -11.33 8.58
CA PHE A 612 38.07 -10.58 9.75
C PHE A 612 38.39 -11.48 10.94
N PHE A 613 37.53 -12.47 11.23
CA PHE A 613 37.74 -13.41 12.33
C PHE A 613 39.01 -14.25 12.12
N ALA A 614 39.22 -14.77 10.91
CA ALA A 614 40.41 -15.55 10.57
C ALA A 614 41.72 -14.75 10.71
N ALA A 615 41.68 -13.44 10.47
CA ALA A 615 42.86 -12.58 10.55
C ALA A 615 43.15 -12.07 11.98
N HIS A 616 42.15 -11.98 12.85
CA HIS A 616 42.28 -11.27 14.14
C HIS A 616 41.89 -12.11 15.37
N SER A 617 41.51 -13.37 15.21
CA SER A 617 41.11 -14.25 16.31
C SER A 617 41.45 -15.71 16.02
N ALA A 618 41.40 -16.56 17.06
CA ALA A 618 41.47 -18.02 16.90
C ALA A 618 40.14 -18.64 16.44
N LEU A 619 39.06 -17.87 16.38
CA LEU A 619 37.73 -18.35 16.02
C LEU A 619 37.55 -18.32 14.50
N ARG A 620 36.80 -19.29 13.98
CA ARG A 620 36.43 -19.35 12.56
C ARG A 620 34.93 -19.37 12.38
N VAL A 621 34.40 -18.42 11.61
CA VAL A 621 32.99 -18.41 11.18
C VAL A 621 32.84 -19.37 10.00
N ARG A 622 32.05 -20.44 10.18
CA ARG A 622 31.76 -21.40 9.10
C ARG A 622 30.68 -20.89 8.16
N GLN A 623 29.59 -20.41 8.74
CA GLN A 623 28.43 -19.92 8.00
C GLN A 623 27.71 -18.84 8.81
N THR A 624 27.08 -17.89 8.12
CA THR A 624 26.12 -16.93 8.68
C THR A 624 24.75 -17.15 8.06
N LYS A 625 23.68 -16.88 8.82
CA LYS A 625 22.30 -16.90 8.33
C LYS A 625 21.52 -15.72 8.90
N SER A 626 20.86 -14.99 8.01
CA SER A 626 19.98 -13.88 8.37
C SER A 626 18.59 -14.40 8.72
N TYR A 627 17.95 -13.74 9.68
CA TYR A 627 16.60 -14.08 10.13
C TYR A 627 15.72 -12.83 10.18
N GLY A 628 14.40 -13.04 10.08
CA GLY A 628 13.40 -12.02 10.42
C GLY A 628 13.29 -11.79 11.93
N LEU A 629 12.07 -11.67 12.43
CA LEU A 629 11.81 -11.58 13.87
C LEU A 629 11.83 -12.99 14.47
N LEU A 630 12.59 -13.17 15.55
CA LEU A 630 12.67 -14.40 16.34
C LEU A 630 12.04 -14.17 17.71
N ALA A 631 11.52 -15.23 18.31
CA ALA A 631 11.05 -15.24 19.69
C ALA A 631 11.71 -16.38 20.48
N LYS A 632 11.77 -16.23 21.80
CA LYS A 632 12.15 -17.35 22.67
C LYS A 632 11.05 -18.43 22.61
N SER A 633 11.44 -19.70 22.54
CA SER A 633 10.54 -20.82 22.27
C SER A 633 9.48 -21.04 23.37
N ASP A 634 9.89 -21.01 24.63
CA ASP A 634 9.07 -21.14 25.84
C ASP A 634 8.43 -19.81 26.29
N GLN A 635 8.97 -18.66 25.88
CA GLN A 635 8.54 -17.33 26.29
C GLN A 635 8.35 -16.39 25.09
N SER A 636 7.32 -16.62 24.27
CA SER A 636 7.13 -15.92 22.98
C SER A 636 6.83 -14.41 23.08
N TYR A 637 6.63 -13.89 24.30
CA TYR A 637 6.57 -12.44 24.57
C TYR A 637 7.94 -11.77 24.50
N LEU A 638 9.03 -12.54 24.58
CA LEU A 638 10.41 -12.10 24.40
C LEU A 638 10.80 -12.33 22.95
N ALA A 639 11.20 -11.26 22.25
CA ALA A 639 11.55 -11.32 20.84
C ALA A 639 12.81 -10.54 20.51
N PHE A 640 13.52 -10.95 19.47
CA PHE A 640 14.75 -10.32 19.05
C PHE A 640 14.89 -10.39 17.52
N SER A 641 15.71 -9.51 16.97
CA SER A 641 16.03 -9.49 15.54
C SER A 641 17.53 -9.26 15.44
N PRO A 642 18.33 -10.33 15.37
CA PRO A 642 19.77 -10.21 15.15
C PRO A 642 20.03 -9.76 13.72
N ASP A 643 21.16 -9.12 13.43
CA ASP A 643 21.51 -8.86 12.04
C ASP A 643 21.82 -10.19 11.32
N ASP A 644 22.61 -11.05 11.98
CA ASP A 644 22.87 -12.42 11.54
C ASP A 644 23.08 -13.36 12.75
N VAL A 645 22.99 -14.68 12.50
CA VAL A 645 23.47 -15.71 13.43
C VAL A 645 24.63 -16.44 12.76
N ALA A 646 25.72 -16.62 13.50
CA ALA A 646 26.92 -17.30 13.02
C ALA A 646 27.05 -18.69 13.65
N ASP A 647 27.45 -19.66 12.84
CA ASP A 647 28.02 -20.93 13.28
C ASP A 647 29.55 -20.76 13.37
N VAL A 648 30.07 -20.81 14.58
CA VAL A 648 31.47 -20.49 14.91
C VAL A 648 32.15 -21.72 15.48
N VAL A 649 33.40 -21.93 15.07
CA VAL A 649 34.26 -23.00 15.59
C VAL A 649 35.45 -22.37 16.31
N ASP A 650 35.61 -22.76 17.57
CA ASP A 650 36.89 -22.70 18.28
C ASP A 650 37.61 -24.03 18.06
N ASN A 651 38.93 -24.10 18.25
CA ASN A 651 39.80 -25.24 17.88
C ASN A 651 39.32 -26.64 18.34
N THR A 652 38.35 -26.73 19.24
CA THR A 652 37.79 -27.96 19.82
C THR A 652 36.27 -28.07 19.77
N GLU A 653 35.51 -26.96 19.67
CA GLU A 653 34.04 -26.96 19.79
C GLU A 653 33.36 -25.97 18.82
N SER A 654 32.16 -26.33 18.35
CA SER A 654 31.31 -25.43 17.58
C SER A 654 30.17 -24.86 18.42
N PHE A 655 29.87 -23.57 18.25
CA PHE A 655 28.78 -22.90 18.91
C PHE A 655 28.10 -21.88 17.98
N TYR A 656 26.83 -21.59 18.27
CA TYR A 656 26.12 -20.48 17.61
C TYR A 656 26.33 -19.18 18.37
N ALA A 657 26.39 -18.08 17.63
CA ALA A 657 26.52 -16.75 18.20
C ALA A 657 25.71 -15.70 17.44
N ILE A 658 25.22 -14.72 18.18
CA ILE A 658 24.56 -13.53 17.60
C ILE A 658 25.60 -12.64 16.93
N LEU A 659 25.32 -12.14 15.73
CA LEU A 659 26.04 -11.03 15.12
C LEU A 659 25.17 -9.76 15.18
N GLU A 660 25.73 -8.69 15.74
CA GLU A 660 25.10 -7.37 15.80
C GLU A 660 26.05 -6.32 15.21
N TYR A 661 25.62 -5.66 14.16
CA TYR A 661 26.39 -4.76 13.32
C TYR A 661 26.12 -3.32 13.67
N LYS A 662 27.19 -2.53 13.82
CA LYS A 662 27.13 -1.09 14.10
C LYS A 662 27.98 -0.33 13.09
N THR A 663 27.32 0.24 12.09
CA THR A 663 27.97 1.12 11.11
C THR A 663 28.18 2.52 11.69
N ARG A 664 29.43 2.96 11.73
CA ARG A 664 29.87 4.31 12.11
C ARG A 664 29.93 5.20 10.88
N THR A 665 28.88 5.99 10.68
CA THR A 665 28.73 6.86 9.50
C THR A 665 29.49 8.19 9.64
N LYS A 666 29.82 8.60 10.87
CA LYS A 666 30.54 9.84 11.20
C LYS A 666 31.99 9.57 11.55
N SER A 667 32.90 10.41 11.05
CA SER A 667 34.36 10.28 11.29
C SER A 667 34.72 10.29 12.77
N SER A 668 34.05 11.10 13.60
CA SER A 668 34.27 11.14 15.06
C SER A 668 33.94 9.82 15.75
N THR A 669 32.82 9.20 15.39
CA THR A 669 32.42 7.89 15.94
C THR A 669 33.36 6.78 15.45
N ALA A 670 33.79 6.81 14.19
CA ALA A 670 34.77 5.86 13.68
C ALA A 670 36.14 6.02 14.35
N ALA A 671 36.60 7.26 14.59
CA ALA A 671 37.83 7.54 15.32
C ALA A 671 37.78 7.04 16.77
N THR A 672 36.61 7.16 17.42
CA THR A 672 36.39 6.61 18.76
C THR A 672 36.56 5.10 18.77
N GLU A 673 35.97 4.37 17.81
CA GLU A 673 36.15 2.92 17.72
C GLU A 673 37.60 2.51 17.42
N LYS A 674 38.30 3.27 16.56
CA LYS A 674 39.73 3.04 16.29
C LYS A 674 40.59 3.25 17.53
N ALA A 675 40.30 4.27 18.34
CA ALA A 675 41.02 4.52 19.59
C ALA A 675 40.81 3.39 20.61
N ILE A 676 39.59 2.87 20.73
CA ILE A 676 39.29 1.71 21.58
C ILE A 676 40.03 0.47 21.05
N SER A 677 40.00 0.25 19.74
CA SER A 677 40.70 -0.86 19.09
C SER A 677 42.22 -0.79 19.28
N ALA A 678 42.83 0.38 19.21
CA ALA A 678 44.27 0.56 19.44
C ALA A 678 44.66 0.21 20.90
N LYS A 679 43.75 0.46 21.85
CA LYS A 679 43.98 0.21 23.27
C LYS A 679 43.74 -1.25 23.69
N HIS A 680 42.79 -1.93 23.04
CA HIS A 680 42.28 -3.24 23.49
C HIS A 680 42.39 -4.36 22.46
N GLY A 681 42.89 -4.06 21.25
CA GLY A 681 42.92 -4.98 20.12
C GLY A 681 41.73 -4.83 19.18
N MET A 682 41.89 -5.32 17.96
CA MET A 682 40.82 -5.35 16.94
C MET A 682 39.76 -6.41 17.22
N PHE A 683 40.12 -7.45 17.98
CA PHE A 683 39.22 -8.48 18.48
C PHE A 683 39.45 -8.65 19.98
N THR A 684 38.39 -8.52 20.79
CA THR A 684 38.49 -8.65 22.24
C THR A 684 37.33 -9.47 22.78
N SER A 685 37.59 -10.37 23.73
CA SER A 685 36.57 -11.17 24.41
C SER A 685 36.33 -10.67 25.82
N ILE A 686 35.07 -10.70 26.27
CA ILE A 686 34.67 -10.48 27.66
C ILE A 686 33.73 -11.57 28.14
N ARG A 687 33.89 -11.95 29.40
CA ARG A 687 32.92 -12.78 30.12
C ARG A 687 32.12 -11.87 31.04
N LEU A 688 30.79 -11.95 30.93
CA LEU A 688 29.86 -11.24 31.80
C LEU A 688 29.37 -12.20 32.87
N ASP A 689 29.63 -11.85 34.12
CA ASP A 689 29.15 -12.53 35.33
C ASP A 689 28.55 -11.50 36.30
N THR A 690 27.82 -11.99 37.29
CA THR A 690 27.21 -11.13 38.31
C THR A 690 28.21 -10.48 39.27
N GLY A 691 29.45 -10.99 39.36
CA GLY A 691 30.48 -10.48 40.27
C GLY A 691 31.29 -9.28 39.76
N SER A 692 31.37 -9.06 38.45
CA SER A 692 32.24 -8.05 37.82
C SER A 692 31.59 -6.67 37.60
N ASN A 693 30.32 -6.48 37.99
CA ASN A 693 29.55 -5.24 37.89
C ASN A 693 29.63 -4.54 36.51
N GLY A 694 29.83 -5.32 35.44
CA GLY A 694 29.91 -4.84 34.06
C GLY A 694 31.01 -3.80 33.76
N LYS A 695 32.01 -3.60 34.64
CA LYS A 695 33.03 -2.54 34.46
C LYS A 695 33.83 -2.70 33.15
N GLN A 696 34.24 -3.93 32.83
CA GLN A 696 34.97 -4.21 31.59
C GLN A 696 34.06 -4.07 30.36
N PHE A 697 32.80 -4.47 30.47
CA PHE A 697 31.81 -4.33 29.39
C PHE A 697 31.63 -2.86 28.98
N ARG A 698 31.54 -1.96 29.97
CA ARG A 698 31.44 -0.52 29.75
C ARG A 698 32.64 0.08 29.03
N ARG A 699 33.85 -0.39 29.37
CA ARG A 699 35.09 0.09 28.74
C ARG A 699 35.16 -0.29 27.26
N LEU A 700 34.75 -1.51 26.92
CA LEU A 700 34.85 -2.03 25.55
C LEU A 700 33.63 -1.71 24.68
N VAL A 701 32.48 -1.50 25.31
CA VAL A 701 31.23 -1.11 24.66
C VAL A 701 30.65 0.09 25.42
N PRO A 702 31.13 1.33 25.15
CA PRO A 702 30.71 2.51 25.92
C PRO A 702 29.23 2.87 25.74
N ASP A 703 28.67 2.56 24.57
CA ASP A 703 27.26 2.82 24.27
C ASP A 703 26.34 1.82 25.00
N GLN A 704 25.54 2.34 25.93
CA GLN A 704 24.59 1.55 26.71
C GLN A 704 23.53 0.84 25.85
N ALA A 705 23.08 1.46 24.76
CA ALA A 705 22.08 0.86 23.90
C ALA A 705 22.64 -0.39 23.20
N HIS A 706 23.90 -0.35 22.76
CA HIS A 706 24.55 -1.52 22.17
C HIS A 706 24.76 -2.64 23.19
N ARG A 707 25.23 -2.29 24.41
CA ARG A 707 25.40 -3.27 25.51
C ARG A 707 24.11 -4.03 25.78
N SER A 708 23.03 -3.30 25.91
CA SER A 708 21.74 -3.87 26.26
C SER A 708 21.11 -4.65 25.10
N GLN A 709 21.30 -4.19 23.86
CA GLN A 709 20.80 -4.89 22.67
C GLN A 709 21.50 -6.23 22.47
N ILE A 710 22.84 -6.28 22.55
CA ILE A 710 23.57 -7.54 22.39
C ILE A 710 23.24 -8.51 23.52
N LEU A 711 23.16 -8.03 24.77
CA LEU A 711 22.82 -8.86 25.93
C LEU A 711 21.43 -9.48 25.77
N HIS A 712 20.45 -8.66 25.37
CA HIS A 712 19.09 -9.13 25.08
C HIS A 712 19.08 -10.20 23.98
N ASN A 713 19.71 -9.93 22.82
CA ASN A 713 19.70 -10.87 21.71
C ASN A 713 20.35 -12.22 22.08
N ILE A 714 21.48 -12.22 22.81
CA ILE A 714 22.15 -13.46 23.24
C ILE A 714 21.24 -14.28 24.15
N ILE A 715 20.67 -13.66 25.20
CA ILE A 715 19.88 -14.35 26.22
C ILE A 715 18.56 -14.87 25.63
N ILE A 716 17.84 -14.06 24.84
CA ILE A 716 16.56 -14.46 24.26
C ILE A 716 16.74 -15.55 23.19
N ALA A 717 17.87 -15.55 22.48
CA ALA A 717 18.26 -16.63 21.57
C ALA A 717 18.61 -17.94 22.29
N SER A 718 18.66 -17.97 23.62
CA SER A 718 19.14 -19.10 24.42
C SER A 718 20.57 -19.51 24.02
N LEU A 719 21.42 -18.51 23.78
CA LEU A 719 22.85 -18.65 23.44
C LEU A 719 23.72 -18.06 24.56
N ARG A 720 25.02 -18.36 24.51
CA ARG A 720 26.03 -17.79 25.42
C ARG A 720 26.92 -16.74 24.77
N ASN A 721 27.03 -16.78 23.44
CA ASN A 721 28.01 -16.00 22.70
C ASN A 721 27.31 -15.00 21.76
N GLY A 722 27.88 -13.80 21.66
CA GLY A 722 27.51 -12.85 20.63
C GLY A 722 28.64 -11.87 20.33
N PHE A 723 28.63 -11.31 19.13
CA PHE A 723 29.65 -10.43 18.61
C PHE A 723 29.05 -9.08 18.23
N LEU A 724 29.56 -8.02 18.84
CA LEU A 724 29.33 -6.65 18.39
C LEU A 724 30.39 -6.28 17.36
N VAL A 725 29.99 -6.13 16.11
CA VAL A 725 30.86 -5.76 14.99
C VAL A 725 30.72 -4.27 14.70
N TYR A 726 31.78 -3.51 14.96
CA TYR A 726 31.82 -2.08 14.65
C TYR A 726 32.52 -1.89 13.31
N ALA A 727 31.82 -1.29 12.35
CA ALA A 727 32.35 -1.04 11.02
C ALA A 727 32.25 0.45 10.65
N SER A 728 33.13 0.92 9.78
CA SER A 728 32.90 2.13 9.00
C SER A 728 32.03 1.79 7.78
N LYS A 729 31.87 2.75 6.86
CA LYS A 729 31.23 2.50 5.55
C LYS A 729 32.03 1.54 4.64
N THR A 730 33.28 1.25 4.98
CA THR A 730 34.22 0.55 4.07
C THR A 730 35.02 -0.56 4.73
N THR A 731 35.06 -0.66 6.06
CA THR A 731 35.88 -1.67 6.74
C THR A 731 35.37 -1.97 8.14
N ILE A 732 35.62 -3.17 8.65
CA ILE A 732 35.40 -3.55 10.05
C ILE A 732 36.50 -2.92 10.89
N LEU A 733 36.12 -2.13 11.90
CA LEU A 733 37.02 -1.39 12.78
C LEU A 733 37.46 -2.24 13.96
N ARG A 734 36.53 -2.99 14.57
CA ARG A 734 36.78 -3.90 15.68
C ARG A 734 35.58 -4.82 15.95
N VAL A 735 35.82 -5.92 16.65
CA VAL A 735 34.80 -6.86 17.12
C VAL A 735 34.95 -7.08 18.63
N VAL A 736 33.83 -7.06 19.35
CA VAL A 736 33.77 -7.46 20.76
C VAL A 736 32.98 -8.74 20.89
N HIS A 737 33.63 -9.80 21.35
CA HIS A 737 33.02 -11.06 21.71
C HIS A 737 32.50 -10.99 23.15
N VAL A 738 31.19 -11.14 23.32
CA VAL A 738 30.50 -11.09 24.61
C VAL A 738 30.02 -12.50 24.96
N ILE A 739 30.55 -13.03 26.07
CA ILE A 739 30.21 -14.34 26.62
C ILE A 739 29.36 -14.11 27.87
N VAL A 740 28.11 -14.54 27.84
CA VAL A 740 27.15 -14.35 28.95
C VAL A 740 27.11 -15.61 29.80
N SER A 741 27.38 -15.47 31.10
CA SER A 741 27.24 -16.56 32.08
C SER A 741 25.78 -16.96 32.34
N GLU A 742 25.59 -18.10 32.99
CA GLU A 742 24.26 -18.61 33.34
C GLU A 742 23.54 -17.69 34.33
N ASP A 743 24.23 -17.26 35.39
CA ASP A 743 23.71 -16.39 36.43
C ASP A 743 23.20 -15.05 35.89
N VAL A 744 23.90 -14.46 34.91
CA VAL A 744 23.43 -13.23 34.24
C VAL A 744 22.20 -13.49 33.39
N ALA A 745 22.15 -14.62 32.68
CA ALA A 745 20.99 -14.96 31.84
C ALA A 745 19.74 -15.22 32.69
N GLU A 746 19.86 -15.97 33.78
CA GLU A 746 18.77 -16.25 34.72
C GLU A 746 18.25 -14.97 35.37
N ALA A 747 19.13 -14.11 35.89
CA ALA A 747 18.74 -12.83 36.48
C ALA A 747 17.99 -11.94 35.48
N TYR A 748 18.45 -11.89 34.22
CA TYR A 748 17.82 -11.10 33.17
C TYR A 748 16.43 -11.64 32.79
N LEU A 749 16.29 -12.95 32.61
CA LEU A 749 15.01 -13.58 32.29
C LEU A 749 14.00 -13.43 33.43
N LEU A 750 14.44 -13.59 34.68
CA LEU A 750 13.60 -13.43 35.86
C LEU A 750 13.10 -11.98 36.00
N ALA A 751 13.96 -10.99 35.74
CA ALA A 751 13.56 -9.59 35.71
C ALA A 751 12.48 -9.33 34.65
N LEU A 752 12.68 -9.80 33.41
CA LEU A 752 11.71 -9.60 32.33
C LEU A 752 10.40 -10.37 32.52
N SER A 753 10.43 -11.56 33.13
CA SER A 753 9.22 -12.32 33.49
C SER A 753 8.38 -11.53 34.49
N THR A 754 9.01 -11.00 35.53
CA THR A 754 8.33 -10.20 36.56
C THR A 754 7.67 -8.97 35.94
N ILE A 755 8.38 -8.28 35.04
CA ILE A 755 7.83 -7.13 34.29
C ILE A 755 6.61 -7.55 33.46
N LYS A 756 6.68 -8.68 32.76
CA LYS A 756 5.57 -9.18 31.94
C LYS A 756 4.33 -9.46 32.78
N ASP A 757 4.48 -10.14 33.92
CA ASP A 757 3.36 -10.51 34.78
C ASP A 757 2.70 -9.29 35.43
N LYS A 758 3.52 -8.31 35.85
CA LYS A 758 3.04 -7.10 36.52
C LYS A 758 2.50 -6.03 35.57
N CYS A 759 3.09 -5.85 34.39
CA CYS A 759 2.82 -4.69 33.55
C CYS A 759 2.15 -5.02 32.20
N LEU A 760 2.27 -6.26 31.71
CA LEU A 760 1.88 -6.64 30.35
C LEU A 760 0.75 -7.68 30.29
N SER A 761 0.14 -8.02 31.43
CA SER A 761 -0.94 -9.02 31.51
C SER A 761 -2.11 -8.72 30.58
N TRP A 762 -2.49 -7.45 30.38
CA TRP A 762 -3.54 -7.03 29.45
C TRP A 762 -3.30 -7.40 27.97
N ILE A 763 -2.06 -7.70 27.59
CA ILE A 763 -1.72 -8.17 26.24
C ILE A 763 -1.88 -9.69 26.15
N TYR A 764 -1.32 -10.38 27.15
CA TYR A 764 -1.07 -11.82 27.12
C TYR A 764 -2.12 -12.68 27.84
N SER A 765 -2.98 -12.05 28.64
CA SER A 765 -4.07 -12.70 29.37
C SER A 765 -5.41 -12.26 28.76
N PRO A 766 -6.30 -13.20 28.39
CA PRO A 766 -7.58 -12.87 27.76
C PRO A 766 -8.54 -12.11 28.70
N ASP A 767 -8.45 -12.36 30.01
CA ASP A 767 -9.38 -11.82 31.00
C ASP A 767 -8.99 -10.43 31.53
N THR A 768 -7.82 -9.91 31.13
CA THR A 768 -7.33 -8.63 31.65
C THR A 768 -7.75 -7.47 30.71
N PRO A 769 -8.48 -6.46 31.21
CA PRO A 769 -8.93 -5.34 30.38
C PRO A 769 -7.76 -4.44 29.97
N LEU A 770 -7.94 -3.74 28.84
CA LEU A 770 -7.00 -2.73 28.38
C LEU A 770 -6.90 -1.58 29.41
N PRO A 771 -5.70 -1.18 29.85
CA PRO A 771 -5.54 -0.02 30.72
C PRO A 771 -6.01 1.28 30.05
N ASN A 772 -6.46 2.23 30.87
CA ASN A 772 -6.80 3.57 30.39
C ASN A 772 -5.51 4.39 30.24
N PHE A 773 -5.17 4.75 29.01
CA PHE A 773 -4.02 5.59 28.70
C PHE A 773 -4.46 7.02 28.37
N SER A 774 -3.68 8.01 28.81
CA SER A 774 -3.91 9.40 28.40
C SER A 774 -3.51 9.63 26.94
N ALA A 775 -4.00 10.72 26.33
CA ALA A 775 -3.61 11.10 24.96
C ALA A 775 -2.09 11.34 24.84
N GLU A 776 -1.46 11.85 25.89
CA GLU A 776 -0.01 12.08 25.94
C GLU A 776 0.77 10.76 25.98
N GLU A 777 0.29 9.78 26.75
CA GLU A 777 0.92 8.46 26.85
C GLU A 777 0.84 7.67 25.55
N LEU A 778 -0.29 7.79 24.84
CA LEU A 778 -0.51 7.14 23.55
C LEU A 778 0.45 7.65 22.46
N GLY A 779 0.87 8.92 22.52
CA GLY A 779 1.87 9.49 21.62
C GLY A 779 1.59 9.19 20.14
N HIS A 780 2.49 8.45 19.46
CA HIS A 780 2.32 8.10 18.04
C HIS A 780 1.20 7.08 17.80
N CYS A 781 0.71 6.37 18.81
CA CYS A 781 -0.51 5.56 18.68
C CYS A 781 -1.75 6.45 18.47
N VAL A 782 -1.70 7.72 18.87
CA VAL A 782 -2.75 8.75 18.76
C VAL A 782 -3.94 8.53 19.69
N ASP A 783 -4.58 7.38 19.64
CA ASP A 783 -5.81 7.12 20.38
C ASP A 783 -5.97 5.64 20.79
N THR A 784 -6.84 5.40 21.76
CA THR A 784 -7.13 4.06 22.29
C THR A 784 -7.77 3.14 21.24
N ALA A 785 -8.50 3.70 20.27
CA ALA A 785 -9.09 2.92 19.19
C ALA A 785 -8.01 2.31 18.28
N THR A 786 -6.98 3.09 17.95
CA THR A 786 -5.80 2.66 17.20
C THR A 786 -5.02 1.60 17.98
N LEU A 787 -4.86 1.76 19.30
CA LEU A 787 -4.22 0.76 20.16
C LEU A 787 -4.96 -0.58 20.12
N LYS A 788 -6.28 -0.56 20.29
CA LYS A 788 -7.14 -1.76 20.21
C LYS A 788 -7.04 -2.43 18.85
N GLN A 789 -7.10 -1.65 17.76
CA GLN A 789 -6.96 -2.19 16.40
C GLN A 789 -5.63 -2.90 16.20
N HIS A 790 -4.52 -2.29 16.63
CA HIS A 790 -3.18 -2.89 16.53
C HIS A 790 -3.05 -4.15 17.37
N LEU A 791 -3.59 -4.16 18.60
CA LEU A 791 -3.59 -5.37 19.44
C LEU A 791 -4.38 -6.51 18.78
N SER A 792 -5.56 -6.22 18.22
CA SER A 792 -6.37 -7.22 17.52
C SER A 792 -5.69 -7.75 16.25
N LEU A 793 -5.06 -6.87 15.45
CA LEU A 793 -4.25 -7.26 14.28
C LEU A 793 -3.07 -8.16 14.69
N TRP A 794 -2.38 -7.79 15.75
CA TRP A 794 -1.26 -8.55 16.29
C TRP A 794 -1.68 -9.93 16.78
N ARG A 795 -2.80 -10.04 17.50
CA ARG A 795 -3.36 -11.33 17.96
C ARG A 795 -3.75 -12.21 16.78
N ALA A 796 -4.43 -11.64 15.78
CA ALA A 796 -4.83 -12.36 14.58
C ALA A 796 -3.62 -12.88 13.78
N LEU A 797 -2.57 -12.06 13.62
CA LEU A 797 -1.35 -12.47 12.93
C LEU A 797 -0.57 -13.53 13.73
N THR A 798 -0.44 -13.35 15.05
CA THR A 798 0.20 -14.33 15.94
C THR A 798 -0.50 -15.69 15.84
N THR A 799 -1.83 -15.71 15.92
CA THR A 799 -2.64 -16.95 15.79
C THR A 799 -2.37 -17.66 14.45
N LYS A 800 -2.27 -16.91 13.34
CA LYS A 800 -1.97 -17.50 12.02
C LYS A 800 -0.58 -18.11 11.95
N VAL A 801 0.43 -17.43 12.47
CA VAL A 801 1.81 -17.92 12.49
C VAL A 801 1.92 -19.18 13.37
N GLU A 802 1.29 -19.16 14.54
CA GLU A 802 1.28 -20.30 15.47
C GLU A 802 0.55 -21.52 14.88
N THR A 803 -0.65 -21.31 14.31
CA THR A 803 -1.42 -22.39 13.66
C THR A 803 -0.67 -23.02 12.48
N ARG A 804 0.11 -22.21 11.75
CA ARG A 804 0.92 -22.68 10.61
C ARG A 804 2.21 -23.37 11.05
N GLY A 805 2.68 -23.15 12.28
CA GLY A 805 3.96 -23.63 12.80
C GLY A 805 5.21 -22.98 12.16
N ARG A 806 5.02 -22.02 11.25
CA ARG A 806 6.09 -21.30 10.53
C ARG A 806 5.60 -19.92 10.10
N PRO A 807 6.50 -18.96 9.86
CA PRO A 807 6.11 -17.62 9.42
C PRO A 807 5.30 -17.63 8.11
N LEU A 808 4.52 -16.57 7.92
CA LEU A 808 3.89 -16.28 6.63
C LEU A 808 4.96 -15.75 5.65
N PRO A 809 4.73 -15.90 4.32
CA PRO A 809 5.59 -15.27 3.32
C PRO A 809 5.68 -13.78 3.56
N ALA A 810 6.89 -13.22 3.60
CA ALA A 810 7.15 -11.83 3.99
C ALA A 810 6.10 -10.83 3.45
N ALA A 811 5.50 -10.01 4.33
CA ALA A 811 4.44 -9.10 3.91
C ALA A 811 4.97 -8.03 2.95
N HIS A 812 4.24 -7.80 1.86
CA HIS A 812 4.32 -6.57 1.09
C HIS A 812 3.52 -5.47 1.79
N GLN A 813 2.28 -5.79 2.18
CA GLN A 813 1.34 -4.87 2.83
C GLN A 813 0.41 -5.60 3.81
N ILE A 814 -0.04 -4.89 4.84
CA ILE A 814 -1.17 -5.27 5.69
C ILE A 814 -2.13 -4.09 5.68
N VAL A 815 -3.25 -4.22 4.97
CA VAL A 815 -4.17 -3.10 4.70
C VAL A 815 -5.63 -3.55 4.83
N PRO A 816 -6.59 -2.62 5.01
CA PRO A 816 -8.00 -2.95 4.97
C PRO A 816 -8.38 -3.68 3.68
N THR A 817 -9.24 -4.69 3.76
CA THR A 817 -9.59 -5.52 2.60
C THR A 817 -10.21 -4.71 1.47
N VAL A 818 -10.96 -3.63 1.76
CA VAL A 818 -11.44 -2.70 0.73
C VAL A 818 -10.32 -2.08 -0.11
N ILE A 819 -9.18 -1.73 0.49
CA ILE A 819 -8.04 -1.17 -0.23
C ILE A 819 -7.33 -2.25 -1.04
N ALA A 820 -7.07 -3.41 -0.41
CA ALA A 820 -6.44 -4.54 -1.11
C ALA A 820 -7.28 -5.01 -2.30
N LYS A 821 -8.61 -5.02 -2.15
CA LYS A 821 -9.56 -5.40 -3.20
C LYS A 821 -9.62 -4.35 -4.29
N TRP A 822 -9.83 -3.07 -3.95
CA TRP A 822 -9.79 -1.96 -4.89
C TRP A 822 -8.53 -1.96 -5.77
N ASN A 823 -7.36 -2.12 -5.16
CA ASN A 823 -6.08 -2.12 -5.88
C ASN A 823 -5.97 -3.21 -6.95
N ARG A 824 -6.71 -4.32 -6.79
CA ARG A 824 -6.73 -5.42 -7.76
C ARG A 824 -7.90 -5.33 -8.73
N VAL A 825 -8.97 -4.60 -8.40
CA VAL A 825 -10.18 -4.50 -9.25
C VAL A 825 -10.31 -3.21 -10.07
N LYS A 826 -9.43 -2.23 -9.84
CA LYS A 826 -9.39 -0.99 -10.63
C LYS A 826 -8.68 -1.19 -11.98
N GLY A 827 -8.89 -0.25 -12.91
CA GLY A 827 -8.06 -0.10 -14.11
C GLY A 827 -8.45 -0.96 -15.32
N GLY A 828 -9.61 -1.63 -15.31
CA GLY A 828 -10.07 -2.40 -16.47
C GLY A 828 -10.24 -1.52 -17.72
N ILE A 829 -10.81 -0.32 -17.55
CA ILE A 829 -10.95 0.66 -18.63
C ILE A 829 -9.60 1.25 -19.06
N ASP A 830 -8.65 1.45 -18.15
CA ASP A 830 -7.31 1.92 -18.50
C ASP A 830 -6.61 0.94 -19.45
N VAL A 831 -6.74 -0.37 -19.19
CA VAL A 831 -6.18 -1.42 -20.06
C VAL A 831 -6.84 -1.39 -21.43
N TYR A 832 -8.18 -1.38 -21.48
CA TYR A 832 -8.94 -1.27 -22.73
C TYR A 832 -8.57 0.00 -23.53
N SER A 833 -8.54 1.14 -22.88
CA SER A 833 -8.20 2.43 -23.48
C SER A 833 -6.77 2.44 -24.00
N ARG A 834 -5.82 1.89 -23.25
CA ARG A 834 -4.42 1.75 -23.66
C ARG A 834 -4.29 0.88 -24.91
N TYR A 835 -5.03 -0.23 -24.97
CA TYR A 835 -5.05 -1.10 -26.14
C TYR A 835 -5.51 -0.33 -27.38
N LEU A 836 -6.66 0.35 -27.30
CA LEU A 836 -7.19 1.13 -28.43
C LEU A 836 -6.37 2.39 -28.77
N LYS A 837 -5.57 2.90 -27.83
CA LYS A 837 -4.61 3.99 -28.10
C LYS A 837 -3.37 3.51 -28.85
N ASN A 838 -2.95 2.27 -28.61
CA ASN A 838 -1.76 1.66 -29.21
C ASN A 838 -2.07 0.94 -30.53
N VAL A 839 -3.22 0.27 -30.62
CA VAL A 839 -3.70 -0.42 -31.82
C VAL A 839 -4.62 0.51 -32.59
N LYS A 840 -4.03 1.47 -33.32
CA LYS A 840 -4.77 2.42 -34.16
C LYS A 840 -3.99 2.80 -35.42
N ALA A 841 -4.73 3.06 -36.49
CA ALA A 841 -4.20 3.68 -37.69
C ALA A 841 -3.80 5.16 -37.45
N ARG A 842 -2.75 5.63 -38.14
CA ARG A 842 -2.31 7.05 -38.06
C ARG A 842 -3.03 7.90 -39.09
N HIS A 843 -4.20 8.40 -38.74
CA HIS A 843 -4.92 9.32 -39.60
C HIS A 843 -4.50 10.78 -39.33
N ALA A 844 -4.19 11.54 -40.39
CA ALA A 844 -3.75 12.94 -40.26
C ALA A 844 -4.90 13.89 -39.88
N HIS A 845 -6.08 13.69 -40.51
CA HIS A 845 -7.30 14.46 -40.24
C HIS A 845 -8.51 13.55 -40.41
N LEU A 846 -9.24 13.29 -39.32
CA LEU A 846 -10.52 12.58 -39.34
C LEU A 846 -11.62 13.47 -38.78
N ALA A 847 -12.79 13.43 -39.41
CA ALA A 847 -14.00 13.99 -38.83
C ALA A 847 -14.33 13.28 -37.50
N PRO A 848 -14.85 13.98 -36.48
CA PRO A 848 -15.24 13.38 -35.20
C PRO A 848 -16.12 12.13 -35.33
N LEU A 849 -17.09 12.17 -36.25
CA LEU A 849 -18.01 11.06 -36.47
C LEU A 849 -17.30 9.79 -36.96
N ALA A 850 -16.35 9.93 -37.90
CA ALA A 850 -15.52 8.80 -38.36
C ALA A 850 -14.68 8.20 -37.23
N VAL A 851 -14.13 9.02 -36.33
CA VAL A 851 -13.36 8.52 -35.17
C VAL A 851 -14.25 7.69 -34.25
N ILE A 852 -15.50 8.10 -34.03
CA ILE A 852 -16.43 7.36 -33.16
C ILE A 852 -16.88 6.05 -33.82
N TRP A 853 -17.17 6.05 -35.13
CA TRP A 853 -17.48 4.81 -35.86
C TRP A 853 -16.31 3.82 -35.85
N LEU A 854 -15.09 4.28 -36.11
CA LEU A 854 -13.89 3.44 -35.98
C LEU A 854 -13.71 2.94 -34.55
N ARG A 855 -14.01 3.77 -33.54
CA ARG A 855 -13.98 3.35 -32.14
C ARG A 855 -14.94 2.19 -31.87
N ILE A 856 -16.16 2.21 -32.41
CA ILE A 856 -17.14 1.12 -32.29
C ILE A 856 -16.57 -0.17 -32.91
N LEU A 857 -16.10 -0.10 -34.17
CA LEU A 857 -15.55 -1.26 -34.89
C LEU A 857 -14.32 -1.86 -34.18
N MET A 858 -13.41 -1.00 -33.72
CA MET A 858 -12.19 -1.43 -33.01
C MET A 858 -12.49 -1.98 -31.61
N THR A 859 -13.59 -1.58 -30.98
CA THR A 859 -14.06 -2.18 -29.71
C THR A 859 -14.50 -3.63 -29.93
N LEU A 860 -15.20 -3.92 -31.02
CA LEU A 860 -15.57 -5.29 -31.39
C LEU A 860 -14.34 -6.14 -31.71
N ALA A 861 -13.38 -5.59 -32.47
CA ALA A 861 -12.11 -6.26 -32.74
C ALA A 861 -11.31 -6.52 -31.45
N TYR A 862 -11.32 -5.59 -30.49
CA TYR A 862 -10.72 -5.78 -29.16
C TYR A 862 -11.35 -6.95 -28.41
N ASN A 863 -12.68 -7.06 -28.40
CA ASN A 863 -13.36 -8.19 -27.76
C ASN A 863 -13.07 -9.52 -28.46
N ALA A 864 -12.91 -9.51 -29.79
CA ALA A 864 -12.47 -10.68 -30.53
C ALA A 864 -11.05 -11.13 -30.12
N TYR A 865 -10.13 -10.18 -29.99
CA TYR A 865 -8.78 -10.43 -29.49
C TYR A 865 -8.81 -11.02 -28.07
N GLN A 866 -9.53 -10.39 -27.13
CA GLN A 866 -9.63 -10.88 -25.75
C GLN A 866 -10.25 -12.27 -25.68
N THR A 867 -11.28 -12.54 -26.48
CA THR A 867 -11.90 -13.89 -26.57
C THR A 867 -10.91 -14.94 -27.07
N THR A 868 -10.06 -14.58 -28.04
CA THR A 868 -9.01 -15.48 -28.53
C THR A 868 -7.99 -15.80 -27.44
N GLN A 869 -7.59 -14.81 -26.65
CA GLN A 869 -6.71 -15.01 -25.49
C GLN A 869 -7.34 -15.95 -24.43
N LEU A 870 -8.64 -15.82 -24.16
CA LEU A 870 -9.35 -16.71 -23.25
C LEU A 870 -9.39 -18.17 -23.76
N LEU A 871 -9.58 -18.36 -25.07
CA LEU A 871 -9.56 -19.68 -25.70
C LEU A 871 -8.16 -20.33 -25.60
N GLU A 872 -7.09 -19.56 -25.83
CA GLU A 872 -5.70 -20.03 -25.69
C GLU A 872 -5.40 -20.48 -24.26
N VAL A 873 -5.84 -19.71 -23.26
CA VAL A 873 -5.68 -20.04 -21.84
C VAL A 873 -6.41 -21.33 -21.49
N LEU A 874 -7.66 -21.49 -21.95
CA LEU A 874 -8.44 -22.71 -21.70
C LEU A 874 -7.82 -23.93 -22.35
N PHE A 875 -7.37 -23.80 -23.61
CA PHE A 875 -6.65 -24.86 -24.31
C PHE A 875 -5.41 -25.31 -23.54
N CYS A 876 -4.63 -24.37 -23.00
CA CYS A 876 -3.46 -24.70 -22.17
C CYS A 876 -3.86 -25.40 -20.87
N ILE A 877 -4.97 -25.00 -20.23
CA ILE A 877 -5.41 -25.63 -18.97
C ILE A 877 -5.96 -27.03 -19.21
N THR A 878 -6.69 -27.27 -20.31
CA THR A 878 -7.29 -28.57 -20.60
C THR A 878 -6.28 -29.61 -21.09
N ASN A 879 -5.17 -29.19 -21.72
CA ASN A 879 -4.15 -30.08 -22.28
C ASN A 879 -2.92 -30.33 -21.39
N VAL A 880 -2.82 -29.71 -20.20
CA VAL A 880 -1.74 -29.98 -19.22
C VAL A 880 -2.15 -31.11 -18.25
N ARG A 881 -2.80 -32.16 -18.77
CA ARG A 881 -3.07 -33.39 -18.01
C ARG A 881 -2.02 -34.45 -18.27
#